data_AF-A0A2E0QYK1-F1
#
_entry.id   AF-A0A2E0QYK1-F1
#
_cell.length_a   1.000
_cell.length_b   1.000
_cell.length_c   1.000
_cell.angle_alpha   90.00
_cell.angle_beta   90.00
_cell.angle_gamma   90.00
#
_symmetry.space_group_name_H-M   'P 1'
#
loop_
_entity.id
_entity.type
_entity.pdbx_description
1 polymer ?
#
loop_
_entity_poly.entity_id
_entity_poly.type
_entity_poly.pdbx_seq_one_letter_code
_entity_poly.pdbx_strand_id
1 'polypeptide(L)'
;MNRQQEEKEDGKGDRLHWVSGMVLRIDCSIQGKTRGRISPNFSLQVLFRRWDRGYPPRMARPPRIFAFMACVCFLSLASAGDFYVSTTGDNGNAGTEMSPWRTIQKAADTVGPGDVVHIRGGVYEEKVEINVSGTSGKLIVFQSYAGEEAIIDGTSLGFDPNNSNALISIYSQSFLRIEGITLRNYGTAQRYLVPVGILVDGESHHIEIVGNRIHDIETRYNGYDGGDAHGIGVFGNMANSIHDILISENELFDLKLGSSEALVLNGNVEDFEVSYNVVRDCNNIGIDFIGFEETGPTPSVDQARNGVCRGNLVFNIDSSFNPAYGGSFTSGGGDTSAGGIYVDGGANILVEQNVVHDCNIGIELASEHSGRSTSGITVRNNLVYHNHIGGLFMGGYDRQRGMTRNCEVLNNTFFENDTKQDGNGEIHLQFDVGDCTVKNNILFTNDQGLLVGNPYTENTNNTVDYNLSFAPNDAEEWQWKNVYYTDLTAYRNASGNDANSLLADPMFLDPAQSDWRLSSSSPARDEGDNAPDFGSSDLDGLSRVENSVVDMGAFEYRAGSPSAQRAVSGNGMMIVDGDDTPSSGDDTDLGDVPWKEGGNESIFEVTNNGSTVFRPSLFGIDGAGSDAFHFTGLFAMIPPGETRLLRVSFDPDSPGVFDAIVRVGGHASSGSVFSFSIRGTGVRPDYLLDQKVGLRPTSLIGNDQYGGGQQVRFRLRRKSGNVWFVCENDGALTDTVRLRGTKKNRFILAKYFREGGAGSANVTGAMVSGREVVAIGSTDSQRYRLKLRKSKRLDGRKKKRRFTMAATSSNDGSARDSASALVIAR
;
A
#
# COMPACT_ATOMS: atom_id res chain seq x y z
N MET A 1 -4.52 -73.44 -0.28
CA MET A 1 -5.90 -73.37 0.23
C MET A 1 -6.49 -72.02 -0.17
N ASN A 2 -7.49 -71.85 -1.04
CA ASN A 2 -8.07 -72.71 -2.08
C ASN A 2 -8.86 -71.82 -3.06
N ARG A 3 -8.77 -72.17 -4.37
CA ARG A 3 -9.46 -71.68 -5.59
C ARG A 3 -8.91 -70.39 -6.22
N GLN A 4 -8.12 -70.42 -7.30
CA GLN A 4 -8.20 -71.04 -8.65
C GLN A 4 -9.22 -70.41 -9.61
N GLN A 5 -8.71 -69.72 -10.64
CA GLN A 5 -8.79 -70.05 -12.08
C GLN A 5 -7.89 -69.01 -12.83
N GLU A 6 -6.75 -69.34 -13.44
CA GLU A 6 -6.51 -70.02 -14.74
C GLU A 6 -7.42 -69.43 -15.85
N GLU A 7 -6.94 -68.88 -16.99
CA GLU A 7 -5.98 -69.44 -17.96
C GLU A 7 -5.25 -68.38 -18.83
N LYS A 8 -3.94 -68.66 -19.04
CA LYS A 8 -3.08 -68.61 -20.24
C LYS A 8 -3.27 -67.59 -21.39
N GLU A 9 -2.22 -66.78 -21.54
CA GLU A 9 -1.33 -66.57 -22.73
C GLU A 9 -1.85 -67.04 -24.11
N ASP A 10 -1.78 -66.17 -25.14
CA ASP A 10 -0.52 -65.95 -25.85
C ASP A 10 -0.55 -64.77 -26.85
N GLY A 11 0.62 -64.14 -27.02
CA GLY A 11 1.07 -63.57 -28.30
C GLY A 11 0.83 -62.07 -28.59
N LYS A 12 1.76 -61.19 -28.16
CA LYS A 12 2.21 -60.00 -28.92
C LYS A 12 3.44 -59.30 -28.28
N GLY A 13 4.52 -59.22 -29.05
CA GLY A 13 5.25 -57.99 -29.38
C GLY A 13 6.07 -57.22 -28.32
N ASP A 14 7.40 -57.24 -28.51
CA ASP A 14 8.46 -56.33 -28.06
C ASP A 14 8.10 -54.99 -27.39
N ARG A 15 8.75 -54.68 -26.25
CA ARG A 15 9.82 -53.65 -26.13
C ARG A 15 10.46 -53.62 -24.72
N LEU A 16 11.78 -53.36 -24.71
CA LEU A 16 12.70 -53.44 -23.58
C LEU A 16 12.40 -52.48 -22.41
N HIS A 17 12.52 -53.00 -21.19
CA HIS A 17 12.83 -52.26 -19.96
C HIS A 17 14.32 -52.42 -19.63
N TRP A 18 14.98 -51.32 -19.22
CA TRP A 18 16.24 -51.39 -18.47
C TRP A 18 16.08 -50.58 -17.18
N VAL A 19 16.25 -51.28 -16.06
CA VAL A 19 16.50 -50.75 -14.73
C VAL A 19 17.97 -51.08 -14.41
N SER A 20 18.73 -50.11 -13.93
CA SER A 20 19.95 -50.39 -13.15
C SER A 20 19.99 -49.40 -12.00
N GLY A 21 19.83 -49.94 -10.79
CA GLY A 21 19.83 -49.19 -9.54
C GLY A 21 21.24 -48.87 -9.07
N MET A 22 21.35 -47.75 -8.36
CA MET A 22 22.50 -47.42 -7.54
C MET A 22 22.05 -47.48 -6.07
N VAL A 23 22.70 -48.37 -5.31
CA VAL A 23 22.46 -48.56 -3.87
C VAL A 23 23.42 -47.63 -3.11
N LEU A 24 22.87 -46.65 -2.38
CA LEU A 24 23.62 -45.88 -1.39
C LEU A 24 23.58 -46.64 -0.06
N ARG A 25 24.76 -47.00 0.48
CA ARG A 25 24.90 -47.61 1.80
C ARG A 25 25.36 -46.52 2.78
N ILE A 26 24.53 -46.19 3.75
CA ILE A 26 24.86 -45.30 4.86
C ILE A 26 25.22 -46.19 6.05
N ASP A 27 26.50 -46.22 6.42
CA ASP A 27 26.94 -46.89 7.66
C ASP A 27 26.96 -45.87 8.80
N CYS A 28 26.03 -45.99 9.74
CA CYS A 28 26.06 -45.28 11.02
C CYS A 28 26.69 -46.21 12.07
N SER A 29 27.83 -45.83 12.65
CA SER A 29 28.39 -46.52 13.82
C SER A 29 28.35 -45.61 15.05
N ILE A 30 27.70 -46.04 16.12
CA ILE A 30 27.76 -45.41 17.44
C ILE A 30 28.78 -46.19 18.28
N GLN A 31 29.86 -45.54 18.73
CA GLN A 31 30.73 -46.06 19.77
C GLN A 31 30.67 -45.21 21.04
N GLY A 32 30.23 -45.85 22.14
CA GLY A 32 30.87 -45.75 23.46
C GLY A 32 30.82 -44.44 24.26
N LYS A 33 30.10 -44.50 25.39
CA LYS A 33 30.00 -43.52 26.50
C LYS A 33 31.33 -42.88 26.95
N THR A 34 31.34 -41.55 27.09
CA THR A 34 31.76 -40.80 28.31
C THR A 34 31.36 -39.31 28.20
N ARG A 35 31.12 -38.67 29.35
CA ARG A 35 30.57 -37.31 29.53
C ARG A 35 31.44 -36.23 28.85
N GLY A 36 30.82 -35.35 28.05
CA GLY A 36 31.43 -34.09 27.61
C GLY A 36 30.98 -33.61 26.22
N ARG A 37 30.22 -32.52 26.22
CA ARG A 37 29.68 -31.69 25.12
C ARG A 37 30.62 -31.47 23.90
N ILE A 38 30.29 -31.93 22.68
CA ILE A 38 30.73 -31.35 21.38
C ILE A 38 29.70 -31.64 20.25
N SER A 39 29.47 -30.64 19.39
CA SER A 39 28.60 -30.52 18.19
C SER A 39 28.84 -31.57 17.08
N PRO A 40 27.85 -31.91 16.23
CA PRO A 40 28.10 -32.74 15.05
C PRO A 40 28.56 -31.89 13.84
N ASN A 41 29.81 -32.08 13.42
CA ASN A 41 30.26 -31.74 12.06
C ASN A 41 30.07 -32.96 11.16
N PHE A 42 29.31 -32.82 10.07
CA PHE A 42 29.23 -33.85 9.02
C PHE A 42 30.35 -33.62 7.99
N SER A 43 31.19 -34.62 7.75
CA SER A 43 32.17 -34.61 6.66
C SER A 43 31.94 -35.80 5.73
N LEU A 44 31.69 -35.54 4.44
CA LEU A 44 31.59 -36.55 3.40
C LEU A 44 32.99 -36.78 2.80
N GLN A 45 33.58 -37.98 2.96
CA GLN A 45 34.81 -38.36 2.27
C GLN A 45 34.52 -39.41 1.19
N VAL A 46 34.86 -39.09 -0.06
CA VAL A 46 34.86 -40.03 -1.19
C VAL A 46 36.29 -40.53 -1.40
N LEU A 47 36.52 -41.83 -1.24
CA LEU A 47 37.85 -42.45 -1.32
C LEU A 47 38.05 -43.14 -2.68
N PHE A 48 38.99 -42.68 -3.50
CA PHE A 48 39.42 -43.39 -4.70
C PHE A 48 40.62 -44.31 -4.39
N ARG A 49 40.49 -45.63 -4.63
CA ARG A 49 41.64 -46.56 -4.61
C ARG A 49 42.16 -46.81 -6.02
N ARG A 50 43.43 -46.47 -6.25
CA ARG A 50 44.24 -46.93 -7.39
C ARG A 50 44.81 -48.31 -7.11
N TRP A 51 44.86 -49.17 -8.13
CA TRP A 51 45.55 -50.46 -8.12
C TRP A 51 46.67 -50.41 -9.16
N ASP A 52 47.90 -50.76 -8.77
CA ASP A 52 49.06 -50.88 -9.66
C ASP A 52 49.88 -52.15 -9.35
N ARG A 53 50.61 -52.64 -10.38
CA ARG A 53 51.61 -53.73 -10.51
C ARG A 53 51.10 -54.92 -11.37
N GLY A 54 51.79 -55.43 -12.41
CA GLY A 54 53.04 -55.08 -13.10
C GLY A 54 53.47 -56.15 -14.15
N TYR A 55 54.14 -55.68 -15.23
CA TYR A 55 55.16 -56.33 -16.12
C TYR A 55 54.78 -57.41 -17.21
N PRO A 56 55.59 -57.57 -18.31
CA PRO A 56 55.18 -57.71 -19.75
C PRO A 56 55.71 -59.04 -20.39
N PRO A 57 56.05 -59.25 -21.70
CA PRO A 57 55.79 -58.58 -23.01
C PRO A 57 55.34 -59.51 -24.19
N ARG A 58 54.92 -58.92 -25.34
CA ARG A 58 55.32 -59.21 -26.76
C ARG A 58 54.19 -59.14 -27.82
N MET A 59 54.39 -58.18 -28.75
CA MET A 59 54.10 -58.12 -30.21
C MET A 59 52.90 -58.88 -30.83
N ALA A 60 51.96 -58.15 -31.45
CA ALA A 60 51.74 -58.08 -32.91
C ALA A 60 50.48 -57.26 -33.32
N ARG A 61 50.71 -56.14 -34.04
CA ARG A 61 49.97 -55.42 -35.13
C ARG A 61 48.40 -55.31 -35.23
N PRO A 62 47.87 -54.24 -35.87
CA PRO A 62 46.53 -53.59 -35.69
C PRO A 62 45.50 -54.00 -36.80
N PRO A 63 44.36 -53.31 -37.12
CA PRO A 63 43.66 -52.14 -36.54
C PRO A 63 42.12 -52.30 -36.39
N ARG A 64 41.45 -51.35 -35.70
CA ARG A 64 40.29 -50.57 -36.22
C ARG A 64 39.71 -49.66 -35.12
N ILE A 65 39.68 -48.37 -35.43
CA ILE A 65 39.16 -47.26 -34.64
C ILE A 65 37.63 -47.38 -34.56
N PHE A 66 37.09 -47.44 -33.35
CA PHE A 66 35.72 -46.99 -33.04
C PHE A 66 35.87 -45.82 -32.07
N ALA A 67 35.49 -44.64 -32.54
CA ALA A 67 35.42 -43.44 -31.71
C ALA A 67 34.26 -43.61 -30.71
N PHE A 68 34.60 -43.78 -29.43
CA PHE A 68 33.64 -43.62 -28.34
C PHE A 68 33.56 -42.12 -28.05
N MET A 69 32.50 -41.48 -28.52
CA MET A 69 32.14 -40.11 -28.17
C MET A 69 31.67 -40.14 -26.71
N ALA A 70 32.55 -39.72 -25.78
CA ALA A 70 32.20 -39.55 -24.39
C ALA A 70 31.26 -38.34 -24.26
N CYS A 71 29.97 -38.59 -24.03
CA CYS A 71 29.06 -37.60 -23.45
C CYS A 71 29.59 -37.25 -22.06
N VAL A 72 30.37 -36.17 -21.96
CA VAL A 72 30.64 -35.51 -20.69
C VAL A 72 29.40 -34.70 -20.37
N CYS A 73 28.52 -35.24 -19.52
CA CYS A 73 27.50 -34.45 -18.84
C CYS A 73 28.22 -33.50 -17.89
N PHE A 74 28.50 -32.28 -18.36
CA PHE A 74 28.75 -31.17 -17.45
C PHE A 74 27.44 -30.92 -16.72
N LEU A 75 27.35 -31.35 -15.46
CA LEU A 75 26.48 -30.67 -14.50
C LEU A 75 27.08 -29.26 -14.33
N SER A 76 26.65 -28.32 -15.19
CA SER A 76 26.81 -26.91 -14.88
C SER A 76 25.94 -26.65 -13.66
N LEU A 77 26.56 -26.47 -12.50
CA LEU A 77 25.96 -25.63 -11.48
C LEU A 77 25.83 -24.25 -12.14
N ALA A 78 24.67 -23.98 -12.74
CA ALA A 78 24.34 -22.64 -13.19
C ALA A 78 24.36 -21.77 -11.92
N SER A 79 25.26 -20.79 -11.91
CA SER A 79 25.22 -19.71 -10.93
C SER A 79 23.91 -18.96 -11.12
N ALA A 80 23.33 -18.49 -10.02
CA ALA A 80 22.33 -17.43 -10.06
C ALA A 80 22.81 -16.31 -10.99
N GLY A 81 21.94 -15.88 -11.91
CA GLY A 81 22.19 -14.80 -12.86
C GLY A 81 21.41 -13.53 -12.52
N ASP A 82 22.01 -12.39 -12.84
CA ASP A 82 21.35 -11.08 -12.80
C ASP A 82 20.78 -10.72 -14.18
N PHE A 83 19.48 -10.47 -14.23
CA PHE A 83 18.75 -10.06 -15.42
C PHE A 83 18.12 -8.68 -15.24
N TYR A 84 17.89 -7.99 -16.35
CA TYR A 84 17.49 -6.59 -16.36
C TYR A 84 16.32 -6.36 -17.30
N VAL A 85 15.33 -5.61 -16.81
CA VAL A 85 14.16 -5.16 -17.57
C VAL A 85 14.16 -3.63 -17.61
N SER A 86 13.88 -3.03 -18.76
CA SER A 86 13.75 -1.57 -18.92
C SER A 86 12.70 -1.24 -19.96
N THR A 87 11.91 -0.18 -19.72
CA THR A 87 10.93 0.34 -20.69
C THR A 87 11.53 0.69 -22.07
N THR A 88 12.84 0.95 -22.13
CA THR A 88 13.60 1.22 -23.37
C THR A 88 14.33 0.00 -23.95
N GLY A 89 14.21 -1.17 -23.32
CA GLY A 89 14.83 -2.41 -23.73
C GLY A 89 14.17 -3.08 -24.95
N ASP A 90 14.60 -4.31 -25.25
CA ASP A 90 14.06 -5.16 -26.32
C ASP A 90 13.99 -6.62 -25.84
N ASN A 91 12.85 -7.29 -26.04
CA ASN A 91 12.66 -8.69 -25.61
C ASN A 91 13.50 -9.71 -26.42
N GLY A 92 14.11 -9.28 -27.53
CA GLY A 92 15.13 -10.04 -28.26
C GLY A 92 16.53 -9.94 -27.64
N ASN A 93 16.75 -9.07 -26.65
CA ASN A 93 18.03 -8.93 -25.97
C ASN A 93 18.32 -10.12 -25.02
N ALA A 94 19.57 -10.18 -24.55
CA ALA A 94 20.04 -11.21 -23.62
C ALA A 94 19.58 -11.00 -22.16
N GLY A 95 18.98 -9.84 -21.83
CA GLY A 95 18.56 -9.51 -20.46
C GLY A 95 19.69 -9.03 -19.56
N THR A 96 20.84 -8.65 -20.11
CA THR A 96 21.97 -8.06 -19.36
C THR A 96 21.74 -6.56 -19.10
N GLU A 97 22.44 -5.95 -18.14
CA GLU A 97 22.29 -4.50 -17.84
C GLU A 97 22.46 -3.58 -19.07
N MET A 98 23.41 -3.88 -19.96
CA MET A 98 23.64 -3.11 -21.20
C MET A 98 22.67 -3.45 -22.34
N SER A 99 21.89 -4.52 -22.20
CA SER A 99 20.94 -5.00 -23.21
C SER A 99 19.76 -5.64 -22.48
N PRO A 100 18.95 -4.83 -21.78
CA PRO A 100 17.86 -5.32 -20.95
C PRO A 100 16.70 -5.82 -21.82
N TRP A 101 15.89 -6.71 -21.27
CA TRP A 101 14.57 -7.00 -21.83
C TRP A 101 13.66 -5.79 -21.71
N ARG A 102 12.60 -5.76 -22.53
CA ARG A 102 11.65 -4.65 -22.55
C ARG A 102 10.55 -4.80 -21.50
N THR A 103 10.06 -6.02 -21.31
CA THR A 103 8.87 -6.30 -20.50
C THR A 103 9.20 -7.18 -19.31
N ILE A 104 8.46 -6.99 -18.23
CA ILE A 104 8.56 -7.83 -17.03
C ILE A 104 8.07 -9.24 -17.36
N GLN A 105 7.02 -9.37 -18.18
CA GLN A 105 6.55 -10.69 -18.65
C GLN A 105 7.68 -11.50 -19.32
N LYS A 106 8.60 -10.85 -20.05
CA LYS A 106 9.70 -11.57 -20.70
C LYS A 106 10.61 -12.23 -19.66
N ALA A 107 10.86 -11.56 -18.53
CA ALA A 107 11.61 -12.14 -17.43
C ALA A 107 10.81 -13.27 -16.76
N ALA A 108 9.52 -13.04 -16.50
CA ALA A 108 8.57 -13.97 -15.88
C ALA A 108 8.40 -15.30 -16.65
N ASP A 109 8.75 -15.34 -17.93
CA ASP A 109 8.75 -16.54 -18.76
C ASP A 109 10.13 -17.22 -18.92
N THR A 110 11.22 -16.59 -18.46
CA THR A 110 12.59 -16.95 -18.87
C THR A 110 13.52 -17.35 -17.73
N VAL A 111 13.48 -16.65 -16.59
CA VAL A 111 14.47 -16.84 -15.53
C VAL A 111 14.30 -18.18 -14.80
N GLY A 112 15.37 -18.66 -14.16
CA GLY A 112 15.40 -19.93 -13.45
C GLY A 112 15.73 -19.80 -11.95
N PRO A 113 15.75 -20.92 -11.21
CA PRO A 113 15.94 -20.91 -9.76
C PRO A 113 17.21 -20.20 -9.30
N GLY A 114 17.04 -19.19 -8.43
CA GLY A 114 18.12 -18.39 -7.86
C GLY A 114 18.42 -17.11 -8.62
N ASP A 115 17.82 -16.89 -9.79
CA ASP A 115 18.05 -15.69 -10.59
C ASP A 115 17.38 -14.45 -9.97
N VAL A 116 17.97 -13.29 -10.24
CA VAL A 116 17.46 -11.97 -9.79
C VAL A 116 17.15 -11.12 -11.02
N VAL A 117 15.93 -10.59 -11.08
CA VAL A 117 15.44 -9.67 -12.12
C VAL A 117 15.41 -8.26 -11.54
N HIS A 118 16.30 -7.40 -12.01
CA HIS A 118 16.35 -5.98 -11.68
C HIS A 118 15.53 -5.18 -12.69
N ILE A 119 14.40 -4.63 -12.25
CA ILE A 119 13.47 -3.87 -13.07
C ILE A 119 13.85 -2.39 -12.97
N ARG A 120 14.34 -1.81 -14.06
CA ARG A 120 14.74 -0.39 -14.12
C ARG A 120 13.53 0.52 -13.97
N GLY A 121 13.78 1.72 -13.49
CA GLY A 121 12.75 2.71 -13.24
C GLY A 121 11.95 3.06 -14.48
N GLY A 122 10.64 3.24 -14.31
CA GLY A 122 9.71 3.55 -15.38
C GLY A 122 8.34 2.94 -15.19
N VAL A 123 7.42 3.35 -16.07
CA VAL A 123 6.02 2.88 -16.09
C VAL A 123 5.87 1.73 -17.08
N TYR A 124 5.44 0.57 -16.58
CA TYR A 124 5.16 -0.65 -17.31
C TYR A 124 3.64 -0.85 -17.37
N GLU A 125 3.06 -0.67 -18.55
CA GLU A 125 1.64 -0.91 -18.79
C GLU A 125 1.44 -2.37 -19.25
N GLU A 126 1.62 -3.32 -18.33
CA GLU A 126 1.43 -4.75 -18.58
C GLU A 126 0.80 -5.46 -17.38
N LYS A 127 0.10 -6.57 -17.63
CA LYS A 127 -0.21 -7.58 -16.60
C LYS A 127 0.87 -8.65 -16.67
N VAL A 128 1.38 -9.07 -15.52
CA VAL A 128 2.48 -10.02 -15.41
C VAL A 128 1.98 -11.34 -14.83
N GLU A 129 2.05 -12.40 -15.62
CA GLU A 129 1.84 -13.76 -15.15
C GLU A 129 3.19 -14.42 -14.89
N ILE A 130 3.47 -14.78 -13.63
CA ILE A 130 4.72 -15.45 -13.27
C ILE A 130 4.61 -16.92 -13.68
N ASN A 131 5.39 -17.34 -14.67
CA ASN A 131 5.37 -18.69 -15.26
C ASN A 131 6.59 -19.54 -14.87
N VAL A 132 7.32 -19.10 -13.84
CA VAL A 132 8.56 -19.71 -13.37
C VAL A 132 8.50 -19.98 -11.88
N SER A 133 9.20 -21.01 -11.44
CA SER A 133 9.37 -21.36 -10.03
C SER A 133 10.85 -21.44 -9.69
N GLY A 134 11.19 -20.98 -8.48
CA GLY A 134 12.48 -21.25 -7.88
C GLY A 134 12.56 -22.68 -7.33
N THR A 135 13.52 -22.89 -6.43
CA THR A 135 13.63 -24.13 -5.66
C THR A 135 14.04 -23.80 -4.23
N SER A 136 13.93 -24.77 -3.31
CA SER A 136 14.38 -24.60 -1.92
C SER A 136 15.81 -24.04 -1.85
N GLY A 137 15.97 -22.91 -1.15
CA GLY A 137 17.23 -22.17 -1.01
C GLY A 137 17.65 -21.35 -2.24
N LYS A 138 16.79 -21.24 -3.26
CA LYS A 138 17.03 -20.51 -4.51
C LYS A 138 15.74 -19.86 -5.01
N LEU A 139 15.31 -18.81 -4.31
CA LEU A 139 14.21 -17.95 -4.74
C LEU A 139 14.54 -17.30 -6.08
N ILE A 140 13.53 -17.09 -6.93
CA ILE A 140 13.64 -16.13 -8.03
C ILE A 140 13.15 -14.79 -7.49
N VAL A 141 13.94 -13.73 -7.67
CA VAL A 141 13.62 -12.40 -7.15
C VAL A 141 13.25 -11.46 -8.30
N PHE A 142 12.08 -10.83 -8.24
CA PHE A 142 11.70 -9.71 -9.10
C PHE A 142 11.72 -8.45 -8.24
N GLN A 143 12.64 -7.53 -8.53
CA GLN A 143 12.82 -6.33 -7.72
C GLN A 143 13.01 -5.07 -8.55
N SER A 144 12.61 -3.92 -8.01
CA SER A 144 13.06 -2.63 -8.54
C SER A 144 14.59 -2.53 -8.49
N TYR A 145 15.21 -1.95 -9.53
CA TYR A 145 16.64 -1.66 -9.51
C TYR A 145 16.95 -0.65 -8.41
N ALA A 146 18.05 -0.84 -7.69
CA ALA A 146 18.40 -0.04 -6.52
C ALA A 146 18.41 1.48 -6.82
N GLY A 147 17.67 2.26 -6.03
CA GLY A 147 17.52 3.71 -6.20
C GLY A 147 16.58 4.14 -7.33
N GLU A 148 15.92 3.20 -8.00
CA GLU A 148 14.92 3.46 -9.04
C GLU A 148 13.56 2.89 -8.62
N GLU A 149 12.49 3.39 -9.23
CA GLU A 149 11.13 2.92 -8.98
C GLU A 149 10.54 2.30 -10.24
N ALA A 150 10.34 0.98 -10.22
CA ALA A 150 9.55 0.29 -11.23
C ALA A 150 8.06 0.37 -10.86
N ILE A 151 7.25 0.84 -11.81
CA ILE A 151 5.81 1.03 -11.63
C ILE A 151 5.07 0.15 -12.63
N ILE A 152 4.22 -0.76 -12.16
CA ILE A 152 3.23 -1.46 -12.97
C ILE A 152 1.93 -0.66 -12.90
N ASP A 153 1.49 -0.10 -14.03
CA ASP A 153 0.35 0.81 -14.08
C ASP A 153 -0.80 0.22 -14.91
N GLY A 154 -1.97 0.12 -14.27
CA GLY A 154 -3.17 -0.48 -14.84
C GLY A 154 -4.02 0.43 -15.71
N THR A 155 -3.70 1.72 -15.85
CA THR A 155 -4.59 2.75 -16.43
C THR A 155 -5.09 2.38 -17.84
N SER A 156 -4.21 1.80 -18.66
CA SER A 156 -4.50 1.43 -20.05
C SER A 156 -4.91 -0.03 -20.23
N LEU A 157 -4.91 -0.82 -19.14
CA LEU A 157 -5.14 -2.25 -19.18
C LEU A 157 -6.64 -2.60 -19.21
N GLY A 158 -7.00 -3.55 -20.06
CA GLY A 158 -8.37 -4.06 -20.15
C GLY A 158 -8.68 -5.10 -19.07
N PHE A 159 -9.97 -5.39 -18.91
CA PHE A 159 -10.46 -6.47 -18.04
C PHE A 159 -10.99 -7.64 -18.88
N ASP A 160 -10.73 -8.85 -18.43
CA ASP A 160 -11.23 -10.09 -19.05
C ASP A 160 -12.08 -10.86 -18.04
N PRO A 161 -13.37 -11.10 -18.29
CA PRO A 161 -14.22 -11.87 -17.37
C PRO A 161 -13.81 -13.34 -17.23
N ASN A 162 -12.86 -13.83 -18.02
CA ASN A 162 -12.37 -15.22 -17.97
C ASN A 162 -10.96 -15.35 -17.36
N ASN A 163 -10.39 -14.28 -16.81
CA ASN A 163 -9.07 -14.29 -16.20
C ASN A 163 -9.09 -13.65 -14.80
N SER A 164 -8.03 -13.89 -14.02
CA SER A 164 -7.80 -13.42 -12.66
C SER A 164 -7.83 -11.90 -12.48
N ASN A 165 -7.65 -11.13 -13.56
CA ASN A 165 -7.59 -9.67 -13.53
C ASN A 165 -6.67 -9.14 -12.42
N ALA A 166 -5.44 -9.66 -12.33
CA ALA A 166 -4.40 -9.12 -11.46
C ALA A 166 -3.33 -8.36 -12.26
N LEU A 167 -2.64 -7.41 -11.63
CA LEU A 167 -1.43 -6.78 -12.22
C LEU A 167 -0.24 -7.75 -12.15
N ILE A 168 -0.09 -8.50 -11.05
CA ILE A 168 0.79 -9.66 -10.94
C ILE A 168 -0.04 -10.87 -10.54
N SER A 169 0.04 -11.97 -11.30
CA SER A 169 -0.58 -13.25 -10.96
C SER A 169 0.45 -14.36 -10.79
N ILE A 170 0.32 -15.13 -9.71
CA ILE A 170 1.17 -16.26 -9.34
C ILE A 170 0.26 -17.50 -9.16
N TYR A 171 0.15 -18.29 -10.23
CA TYR A 171 -0.68 -19.51 -10.25
C TYR A 171 0.20 -20.76 -10.22
N SER A 172 0.05 -21.56 -9.15
CA SER A 172 0.82 -22.79 -8.91
C SER A 172 2.34 -22.63 -9.17
N GLN A 173 2.91 -21.51 -8.72
CA GLN A 173 4.36 -21.28 -8.72
C GLN A 173 4.89 -21.18 -7.30
N SER A 174 6.18 -21.43 -7.13
CA SER A 174 6.79 -21.47 -5.81
C SER A 174 8.19 -20.88 -5.78
N PHE A 175 8.65 -20.53 -4.57
CA PHE A 175 9.99 -20.00 -4.32
C PHE A 175 10.24 -18.70 -5.11
N LEU A 176 9.40 -17.70 -4.86
CA LEU A 176 9.41 -16.40 -5.52
C LEU A 176 9.51 -15.28 -4.50
N ARG A 177 10.17 -14.19 -4.87
CA ARG A 177 10.15 -12.92 -4.14
C ARG A 177 9.78 -11.77 -5.07
N ILE A 178 8.75 -11.02 -4.72
CA ILE A 178 8.29 -9.81 -5.41
C ILE A 178 8.61 -8.62 -4.49
N GLU A 179 9.54 -7.76 -4.90
CA GLU A 179 10.17 -6.80 -4.00
C GLU A 179 10.23 -5.36 -4.52
N GLY A 180 9.75 -4.40 -3.72
CA GLY A 180 9.99 -2.99 -3.98
C GLY A 180 9.32 -2.45 -5.25
N ILE A 181 8.26 -3.07 -5.75
CA ILE A 181 7.54 -2.66 -6.96
C ILE A 181 6.33 -1.80 -6.56
N THR A 182 6.07 -0.74 -7.32
CA THR A 182 4.82 0.03 -7.21
C THR A 182 3.78 -0.55 -8.17
N LEU A 183 2.58 -0.88 -7.69
CA LEU A 183 1.45 -1.35 -8.49
C LEU A 183 0.27 -0.39 -8.32
N ARG A 184 -0.26 0.16 -9.41
CA ARG A 184 -1.29 1.20 -9.28
C ARG A 184 -2.30 1.32 -10.41
N ASN A 185 -3.30 2.16 -10.18
CA ASN A 185 -4.25 2.67 -11.18
C ASN A 185 -5.00 1.57 -11.93
N TYR A 186 -5.44 0.54 -11.22
CA TYR A 186 -6.10 -0.59 -11.86
C TYR A 186 -7.50 -0.77 -11.28
N GLY A 187 -8.51 -0.36 -12.06
CA GLY A 187 -9.87 -0.37 -11.56
C GLY A 187 -10.96 -0.37 -12.61
N THR A 188 -12.12 -0.87 -12.21
CA THR A 188 -13.29 -1.08 -13.09
C THR A 188 -14.57 -0.57 -12.44
N ALA A 189 -15.53 -0.12 -13.23
CA ALA A 189 -16.88 0.19 -12.75
C ALA A 189 -17.89 -0.93 -13.08
N GLN A 190 -17.42 -2.02 -13.70
CA GLN A 190 -18.25 -3.13 -14.12
C GLN A 190 -18.44 -4.12 -12.96
N ARG A 191 -19.67 -4.62 -12.82
CA ARG A 191 -20.00 -5.67 -11.85
C ARG A 191 -19.28 -6.98 -12.20
N TYR A 192 -18.82 -7.72 -11.20
CA TYR A 192 -18.16 -9.02 -11.25
C TYR A 192 -16.79 -9.06 -11.94
N LEU A 193 -16.18 -7.90 -12.14
CA LEU A 193 -14.77 -7.82 -12.51
C LEU A 193 -13.99 -7.34 -11.28
N VAL A 194 -13.00 -8.12 -10.88
CA VAL A 194 -12.24 -7.91 -9.65
C VAL A 194 -10.83 -7.45 -10.03
N PRO A 195 -10.48 -6.17 -9.90
CA PRO A 195 -9.10 -5.73 -10.03
C PRO A 195 -8.30 -6.19 -8.80
N VAL A 196 -7.13 -6.79 -9.05
CA VAL A 196 -6.21 -7.20 -8.00
C VAL A 196 -4.81 -6.63 -8.27
N GLY A 197 -4.12 -6.16 -7.23
CA GLY A 197 -2.69 -5.82 -7.32
C GLY A 197 -1.85 -7.07 -7.54
N ILE A 198 -1.71 -7.89 -6.49
CA ILE A 198 -1.00 -9.18 -6.53
C ILE A 198 -1.95 -10.31 -6.14
N LEU A 199 -2.08 -11.32 -7.01
CA LEU A 199 -2.88 -12.52 -6.75
C LEU A 199 -1.99 -13.76 -6.66
N VAL A 200 -2.13 -14.53 -5.59
CA VAL A 200 -1.52 -15.84 -5.39
C VAL A 200 -2.61 -16.89 -5.27
N ASP A 201 -2.58 -17.91 -6.14
CA ASP A 201 -3.58 -18.97 -6.16
C ASP A 201 -2.99 -20.32 -6.62
N GLY A 202 -3.86 -21.33 -6.76
CA GLY A 202 -3.47 -22.67 -7.15
C GLY A 202 -2.78 -23.44 -6.01
N GLU A 203 -1.65 -24.06 -6.31
CA GLU A 203 -0.82 -24.81 -5.35
C GLU A 203 0.49 -24.07 -5.01
N SER A 204 0.45 -22.73 -5.04
CA SER A 204 1.62 -21.88 -4.82
C SER A 204 2.14 -21.97 -3.38
N HIS A 205 3.45 -21.89 -3.17
CA HIS A 205 4.05 -21.90 -1.82
C HIS A 205 5.44 -21.25 -1.80
N HIS A 206 5.93 -20.87 -0.62
CA HIS A 206 7.23 -20.17 -0.48
C HIS A 206 7.27 -18.88 -1.32
N ILE A 207 6.28 -18.02 -1.10
CA ILE A 207 6.13 -16.74 -1.82
C ILE A 207 6.41 -15.61 -0.84
N GLU A 208 7.31 -14.71 -1.23
CA GLU A 208 7.64 -13.50 -0.48
C GLU A 208 7.15 -12.28 -1.26
N ILE A 209 6.26 -11.49 -0.67
CA ILE A 209 5.78 -10.20 -1.21
C ILE A 209 6.29 -9.13 -0.25
N VAL A 210 7.34 -8.40 -0.64
CA VAL A 210 8.09 -7.56 0.31
C VAL A 210 8.29 -6.13 -0.18
N GLY A 211 8.01 -5.12 0.66
CA GLY A 211 8.39 -3.75 0.34
C GLY A 211 7.65 -3.11 -0.85
N ASN A 212 6.55 -3.68 -1.30
CA ASN A 212 5.79 -3.18 -2.46
C ASN A 212 4.85 -2.05 -2.05
N ARG A 213 4.53 -1.16 -3.00
CA ARG A 213 3.52 -0.10 -2.82
C ARG A 213 2.34 -0.40 -3.73
N ILE A 214 1.15 -0.59 -3.18
CA ILE A 214 -0.04 -1.00 -3.93
C ILE A 214 -1.16 -0.02 -3.64
N HIS A 215 -1.58 0.75 -4.64
CA HIS A 215 -2.56 1.81 -4.44
C HIS A 215 -3.45 2.04 -5.66
N ASP A 216 -4.58 2.74 -5.48
CA ASP A 216 -5.56 2.98 -6.55
C ASP A 216 -5.98 1.68 -7.26
N ILE A 217 -6.12 0.58 -6.51
CA ILE A 217 -6.76 -0.66 -6.99
C ILE A 217 -8.23 -0.59 -6.58
N GLU A 218 -9.12 -0.54 -7.58
CA GLU A 218 -10.46 -0.03 -7.33
C GLU A 218 -11.58 -0.77 -8.07
N THR A 219 -12.62 -1.14 -7.33
CA THR A 219 -13.97 -1.19 -7.88
C THR A 219 -14.66 0.16 -7.72
N ARG A 220 -15.22 0.64 -8.84
CA ARG A 220 -16.09 1.82 -8.93
C ARG A 220 -17.53 1.43 -9.21
N TYR A 221 -17.84 0.14 -9.07
CA TYR A 221 -19.20 -0.35 -9.18
C TYR A 221 -20.04 0.24 -8.04
N ASN A 222 -21.16 0.87 -8.38
CA ASN A 222 -22.01 1.59 -7.44
C ASN A 222 -23.25 0.75 -7.11
N GLY A 223 -23.07 -0.31 -6.32
CA GLY A 223 -24.16 -1.16 -5.85
C GLY A 223 -23.70 -2.11 -4.74
N TYR A 224 -24.68 -2.67 -4.02
CA TYR A 224 -24.47 -3.51 -2.84
C TYR A 224 -23.71 -4.83 -3.09
N ASP A 225 -23.73 -5.37 -4.31
CA ASP A 225 -23.19 -6.70 -4.62
C ASP A 225 -22.55 -6.77 -6.01
N GLY A 226 -21.41 -7.46 -6.08
CA GLY A 226 -20.63 -7.72 -7.28
C GLY A 226 -19.64 -6.62 -7.62
N GLY A 227 -19.29 -5.76 -6.66
CA GLY A 227 -18.14 -4.88 -6.77
C GLY A 227 -17.09 -5.35 -5.78
N ASP A 228 -15.93 -5.74 -6.28
CA ASP A 228 -14.86 -6.35 -5.50
C ASP A 228 -13.52 -5.86 -6.03
N ALA A 229 -12.52 -5.68 -5.16
CA ALA A 229 -11.13 -5.41 -5.52
C ALA A 229 -10.21 -5.79 -4.36
N HIS A 230 -8.94 -6.10 -4.65
CA HIS A 230 -7.94 -6.40 -3.63
C HIS A 230 -6.59 -5.75 -3.93
N GLY A 231 -5.86 -5.33 -2.89
CA GLY A 231 -4.44 -5.00 -3.02
C GLY A 231 -3.63 -6.28 -3.21
N ILE A 232 -3.70 -7.18 -2.22
CA ILE A 232 -3.07 -8.51 -2.24
C ILE A 232 -4.13 -9.56 -1.89
N GLY A 233 -4.25 -10.59 -2.72
CA GLY A 233 -5.12 -11.73 -2.46
C GLY A 233 -4.39 -13.07 -2.54
N VAL A 234 -4.60 -13.93 -1.55
CA VAL A 234 -4.09 -15.31 -1.50
C VAL A 234 -5.27 -16.27 -1.35
N PHE A 235 -5.56 -17.06 -2.38
CA PHE A 235 -6.76 -17.91 -2.42
C PHE A 235 -6.39 -19.39 -2.55
N GLY A 236 -6.50 -20.12 -1.45
CA GLY A 236 -6.22 -21.56 -1.36
C GLY A 236 -7.39 -22.40 -1.86
N ASN A 237 -7.58 -22.47 -3.18
CA ASN A 237 -8.70 -23.16 -3.82
C ASN A 237 -8.40 -24.63 -4.24
N MET A 238 -7.19 -25.11 -3.96
CA MET A 238 -6.72 -26.45 -4.35
C MET A 238 -6.62 -27.43 -3.17
N ALA A 239 -6.52 -28.72 -3.50
CA ALA A 239 -6.41 -29.81 -2.54
C ALA A 239 -5.15 -29.69 -1.64
N ASN A 240 -4.02 -29.31 -2.24
CA ASN A 240 -2.82 -28.93 -1.50
C ASN A 240 -2.98 -27.48 -1.03
N SER A 241 -2.57 -27.20 0.20
CA SER A 241 -2.62 -25.85 0.75
C SER A 241 -1.63 -24.94 0.05
N ILE A 242 -1.97 -23.65 0.00
CA ILE A 242 -0.97 -22.60 -0.16
C ILE A 242 -0.29 -22.42 1.20
N HIS A 243 1.04 -22.43 1.23
CA HIS A 243 1.79 -22.35 2.48
C HIS A 243 3.18 -21.70 2.35
N ASP A 244 3.80 -21.38 3.49
CA ASP A 244 5.06 -20.63 3.58
C ASP A 244 4.97 -19.28 2.84
N ILE A 245 3.96 -18.48 3.19
CA ILE A 245 3.73 -17.16 2.58
C ILE A 245 4.25 -16.08 3.51
N LEU A 246 5.10 -15.19 2.99
CA LEU A 246 5.55 -13.98 3.69
C LEU A 246 5.04 -12.75 2.95
N ILE A 247 4.23 -11.93 3.62
CA ILE A 247 3.78 -10.63 3.12
C ILE A 247 4.30 -9.59 4.11
N SER A 248 5.36 -8.87 3.75
CA SER A 248 6.05 -8.02 4.72
C SER A 248 6.50 -6.66 4.18
N GLU A 249 6.48 -5.64 5.03
CA GLU A 249 6.97 -4.28 4.69
C GLU A 249 6.26 -3.64 3.47
N ASN A 250 5.09 -4.14 3.05
CA ASN A 250 4.32 -3.53 1.96
C ASN A 250 3.48 -2.36 2.47
N GLU A 251 3.19 -1.40 1.59
CA GLU A 251 2.21 -0.34 1.82
C GLU A 251 1.02 -0.52 0.87
N LEU A 252 -0.16 -0.71 1.42
CA LEU A 252 -1.43 -0.78 0.69
C LEU A 252 -2.27 0.43 1.06
N PHE A 253 -2.63 1.27 0.09
CA PHE A 253 -3.34 2.51 0.38
C PHE A 253 -4.26 3.00 -0.74
N ASP A 254 -5.21 3.87 -0.43
CA ASP A 254 -6.18 4.44 -1.38
C ASP A 254 -6.92 3.36 -2.20
N LEU A 255 -7.33 2.28 -1.53
CA LEU A 255 -8.02 1.16 -2.17
C LEU A 255 -9.55 1.31 -2.07
N LYS A 256 -10.24 1.01 -3.17
CA LYS A 256 -11.72 0.96 -3.21
C LYS A 256 -12.17 -0.48 -3.44
N LEU A 257 -12.59 -1.14 -2.37
CA LEU A 257 -12.61 -2.60 -2.30
C LEU A 257 -13.99 -3.21 -2.54
N GLY A 258 -15.06 -2.41 -2.43
CA GLY A 258 -16.41 -2.95 -2.55
C GLY A 258 -16.70 -3.94 -1.42
N SER A 259 -17.08 -5.17 -1.72
CA SER A 259 -17.35 -6.22 -0.70
C SER A 259 -16.11 -7.00 -0.27
N SER A 260 -14.90 -6.55 -0.63
CA SER A 260 -13.63 -7.25 -0.44
C SER A 260 -12.65 -6.51 0.49
N GLU A 261 -11.44 -7.03 0.64
CA GLU A 261 -10.42 -6.58 1.60
C GLU A 261 -9.12 -6.15 0.92
N ALA A 262 -8.35 -5.26 1.58
CA ALA A 262 -7.09 -4.76 1.04
C ALA A 262 -6.02 -5.87 0.94
N LEU A 263 -5.84 -6.64 2.01
CA LEU A 263 -4.93 -7.79 2.10
C LEU A 263 -5.71 -9.00 2.64
N VAL A 264 -5.85 -10.05 1.84
CA VAL A 264 -6.65 -11.23 2.21
C VAL A 264 -5.91 -12.55 2.01
N LEU A 265 -6.07 -13.46 2.98
CA LEU A 265 -5.76 -14.88 2.85
C LEU A 265 -7.05 -15.67 3.07
N ASN A 266 -7.51 -16.44 2.07
CA ASN A 266 -8.81 -17.12 2.11
C ASN A 266 -8.69 -18.58 1.64
N GLY A 267 -9.43 -19.48 2.30
CA GLY A 267 -9.55 -20.88 1.92
C GLY A 267 -8.42 -21.75 2.47
N ASN A 268 -7.95 -22.74 1.71
CA ASN A 268 -6.91 -23.67 2.15
C ASN A 268 -5.51 -23.04 2.14
N VAL A 269 -5.28 -22.11 3.06
CA VAL A 269 -4.02 -21.40 3.26
C VAL A 269 -3.51 -21.68 4.67
N GLU A 270 -2.24 -22.05 4.82
CA GLU A 270 -1.63 -22.26 6.13
C GLU A 270 -0.18 -21.81 6.21
N ASP A 271 0.40 -21.73 7.41
CA ASP A 271 1.82 -21.44 7.63
C ASP A 271 2.28 -20.14 6.91
N PHE A 272 1.70 -19.01 7.33
CA PHE A 272 1.97 -17.69 6.75
C PHE A 272 2.42 -16.66 7.78
N GLU A 273 3.09 -15.61 7.32
CA GLU A 273 3.41 -14.42 8.08
C GLU A 273 3.02 -13.15 7.30
N VAL A 274 2.15 -12.34 7.90
CA VAL A 274 1.78 -10.99 7.47
C VAL A 274 2.40 -10.01 8.46
N SER A 275 3.53 -9.39 8.11
CA SER A 275 4.29 -8.61 9.07
C SER A 275 4.82 -7.26 8.62
N TYR A 276 4.76 -6.26 9.48
CA TYR A 276 5.33 -4.93 9.22
C TYR A 276 4.78 -4.21 7.97
N ASN A 277 3.57 -4.57 7.52
CA ASN A 277 2.89 -3.86 6.45
C ASN A 277 2.22 -2.59 6.99
N VAL A 278 2.03 -1.62 6.11
CA VAL A 278 1.17 -0.46 6.34
C VAL A 278 -0.08 -0.64 5.48
N VAL A 279 -1.26 -0.66 6.08
CA VAL A 279 -2.54 -0.70 5.35
C VAL A 279 -3.37 0.50 5.78
N ARG A 280 -3.66 1.41 4.85
CA ARG A 280 -4.29 2.69 5.20
C ARG A 280 -5.24 3.23 4.16
N ASP A 281 -6.15 4.11 4.59
CA ASP A 281 -6.99 4.90 3.67
C ASP A 281 -7.77 4.01 2.67
N CYS A 282 -8.23 2.86 3.16
CA CYS A 282 -9.02 1.90 2.39
C CYS A 282 -10.48 1.96 2.82
N ASN A 283 -11.39 1.83 1.88
CA ASN A 283 -12.82 1.93 2.17
C ASN A 283 -13.49 0.59 2.55
N ASN A 284 -12.72 -0.43 2.90
CA ASN A 284 -13.20 -1.67 3.50
C ASN A 284 -12.04 -2.36 4.24
N ILE A 285 -12.29 -3.55 4.78
CA ILE A 285 -11.39 -4.32 5.66
C ILE A 285 -9.90 -4.23 5.24
N GLY A 286 -9.05 -3.98 6.23
CA GLY A 286 -7.61 -3.81 6.02
C GLY A 286 -6.88 -5.13 5.77
N ILE A 287 -6.83 -5.99 6.78
CA ILE A 287 -6.19 -7.31 6.72
C ILE A 287 -7.22 -8.36 7.14
N ASP A 288 -7.38 -9.42 6.35
CA ASP A 288 -8.34 -10.49 6.65
C ASP A 288 -7.78 -11.91 6.47
N PHE A 289 -8.24 -12.81 7.33
CA PHE A 289 -7.91 -14.23 7.37
C PHE A 289 -9.20 -15.05 7.37
N ILE A 290 -9.60 -15.48 6.18
CA ILE A 290 -10.96 -15.95 5.90
C ILE A 290 -11.05 -17.47 5.89
N GLY A 291 -12.17 -17.99 6.36
CA GLY A 291 -12.57 -19.38 6.24
C GLY A 291 -14.08 -19.58 6.12
N PHE A 292 -14.44 -20.73 5.55
CA PHE A 292 -15.78 -21.24 5.34
C PHE A 292 -16.60 -20.57 4.23
N GLU A 293 -15.96 -19.75 3.40
CA GLU A 293 -16.54 -19.07 2.21
C GLU A 293 -16.65 -19.98 0.97
N GLU A 294 -16.50 -21.30 1.12
CA GLU A 294 -16.51 -22.28 0.03
C GLU A 294 -15.39 -22.06 -1.01
N THR A 295 -14.33 -21.33 -0.63
CA THR A 295 -13.15 -21.09 -1.47
C THR A 295 -12.28 -22.34 -1.54
N GLY A 296 -12.07 -22.98 -0.40
CA GLY A 296 -11.28 -24.20 -0.26
C GLY A 296 -11.95 -25.44 -0.87
N PRO A 297 -11.17 -26.49 -1.16
CA PRO A 297 -11.65 -27.68 -1.87
C PRO A 297 -12.64 -28.52 -1.04
N THR A 298 -12.59 -28.40 0.29
CA THR A 298 -13.50 -29.10 1.22
C THR A 298 -13.72 -28.30 2.50
N PRO A 299 -14.87 -28.46 3.17
CA PRO A 299 -15.19 -27.69 4.38
C PRO A 299 -14.25 -27.89 5.59
N SER A 300 -13.38 -28.91 5.58
CA SER A 300 -12.45 -29.17 6.69
C SER A 300 -11.14 -28.39 6.60
N VAL A 301 -10.80 -27.87 5.41
CA VAL A 301 -9.55 -27.15 5.16
C VAL A 301 -9.77 -25.75 4.58
N ASP A 302 -11.03 -25.36 4.40
CA ASP A 302 -11.45 -24.06 3.88
C ASP A 302 -11.32 -22.96 4.94
N GLN A 303 -10.11 -22.72 5.44
CA GLN A 303 -9.78 -21.73 6.46
C GLN A 303 -8.29 -21.36 6.38
N ALA A 304 -8.00 -20.05 6.38
CA ALA A 304 -6.67 -19.55 6.69
C ALA A 304 -6.28 -19.94 8.12
N ARG A 305 -5.11 -20.55 8.30
CA ARG A 305 -4.72 -21.09 9.61
C ARG A 305 -3.21 -21.14 9.89
N ASN A 306 -2.84 -21.36 11.15
CA ASN A 306 -1.45 -21.56 11.60
C ASN A 306 -0.52 -20.41 11.16
N GLY A 307 -1.03 -19.18 11.23
CA GLY A 307 -0.35 -18.01 10.71
C GLY A 307 0.01 -16.98 11.77
N VAL A 308 0.69 -15.94 11.32
CA VAL A 308 1.14 -14.84 12.17
C VAL A 308 0.84 -13.51 11.49
N CYS A 309 0.16 -12.61 12.20
CA CYS A 309 -0.07 -11.22 11.82
C CYS A 309 0.64 -10.32 12.83
N ARG A 310 1.82 -9.77 12.49
CA ARG A 310 2.65 -9.06 13.47
C ARG A 310 3.20 -7.71 13.04
N GLY A 311 3.26 -6.75 13.95
CA GLY A 311 4.00 -5.50 13.71
C GLY A 311 3.42 -4.62 12.59
N ASN A 312 2.20 -4.88 12.12
CA ASN A 312 1.57 -4.09 11.08
C ASN A 312 1.04 -2.77 11.65
N LEU A 313 1.01 -1.74 10.81
CA LEU A 313 0.37 -0.46 11.09
C LEU A 313 -0.88 -0.35 10.20
N VAL A 314 -2.07 -0.39 10.80
CA VAL A 314 -3.33 -0.40 10.07
C VAL A 314 -4.20 0.76 10.53
N PHE A 315 -4.58 1.67 9.63
CA PHE A 315 -5.36 2.85 10.02
C PHE A 315 -6.25 3.45 8.93
N ASN A 316 -7.17 4.33 9.31
CA ASN A 316 -8.09 4.97 8.37
C ASN A 316 -8.85 3.97 7.48
N ILE A 317 -9.35 2.90 8.09
CA ILE A 317 -10.17 1.90 7.41
C ILE A 317 -11.64 2.23 7.63
N ASP A 318 -12.34 2.70 6.59
CA ASP A 318 -13.71 3.22 6.73
C ASP A 318 -14.66 2.81 5.59
N SER A 319 -15.57 1.88 5.90
CA SER A 319 -16.63 1.45 4.98
C SER A 319 -17.74 2.48 4.80
N SER A 320 -17.77 3.59 5.55
CA SER A 320 -18.80 4.62 5.39
C SER A 320 -18.77 5.27 3.99
N PHE A 321 -17.62 5.23 3.31
CA PHE A 321 -17.41 5.72 1.95
C PHE A 321 -17.61 4.65 0.87
N ASN A 322 -18.07 3.46 1.24
CA ASN A 322 -18.17 2.31 0.35
C ASN A 322 -19.61 2.06 -0.14
N PRO A 323 -19.87 2.09 -1.46
CA PRO A 323 -21.20 1.79 -2.00
C PRO A 323 -21.75 0.40 -1.68
N ALA A 324 -20.89 -0.60 -1.43
CA ALA A 324 -21.32 -1.92 -1.00
C ALA A 324 -22.07 -1.87 0.35
N TYR A 325 -21.75 -0.86 1.17
CA TYR A 325 -22.33 -0.61 2.49
C TYR A 325 -23.28 0.59 2.50
N GLY A 326 -23.80 0.98 1.33
CA GLY A 326 -24.72 2.11 1.19
C GLY A 326 -24.06 3.50 1.22
N GLY A 327 -22.73 3.56 1.24
CA GLY A 327 -21.95 4.80 1.29
C GLY A 327 -21.71 5.46 -0.07
N SER A 328 -21.23 6.70 -0.03
CA SER A 328 -20.77 7.44 -1.21
C SER A 328 -19.27 7.65 -1.14
N PHE A 329 -18.55 7.34 -2.22
CA PHE A 329 -17.10 7.57 -2.32
C PHE A 329 -16.64 8.99 -1.96
N THR A 330 -17.50 10.01 -2.13
CA THR A 330 -17.12 11.41 -1.89
C THR A 330 -17.78 12.03 -0.67
N SER A 331 -18.85 11.44 -0.16
CA SER A 331 -19.65 12.06 0.92
C SER A 331 -19.95 11.13 2.10
N GLY A 332 -19.49 9.88 2.03
CA GLY A 332 -19.67 8.90 3.10
C GLY A 332 -21.14 8.51 3.27
N GLY A 333 -21.50 8.22 4.52
CA GLY A 333 -22.89 7.98 4.96
C GLY A 333 -23.36 6.52 4.89
N GLY A 334 -22.47 5.59 4.52
CA GLY A 334 -22.70 4.15 4.59
C GLY A 334 -22.52 3.59 6.00
N ASP A 335 -22.70 2.27 6.11
CA ASP A 335 -22.43 1.52 7.34
C ASP A 335 -20.93 1.53 7.68
N THR A 336 -20.62 1.45 8.97
CA THR A 336 -19.25 1.39 9.49
C THR A 336 -19.01 0.05 10.13
N SER A 337 -18.48 -0.87 9.34
CA SER A 337 -18.37 -2.29 9.70
C SER A 337 -17.00 -2.88 9.38
N ALA A 338 -16.10 -2.12 8.76
CA ALA A 338 -14.80 -2.64 8.35
C ALA A 338 -13.82 -2.80 9.52
N GLY A 339 -13.30 -4.01 9.70
CA GLY A 339 -12.19 -4.29 10.60
C GLY A 339 -10.85 -3.77 10.04
N GLY A 340 -10.01 -3.21 10.90
CA GLY A 340 -8.61 -2.99 10.59
C GLY A 340 -7.90 -4.34 10.37
N ILE A 341 -8.01 -5.23 11.36
CA ILE A 341 -7.60 -6.63 11.24
C ILE A 341 -8.80 -7.51 11.57
N TYR A 342 -9.22 -8.35 10.63
CA TYR A 342 -10.30 -9.31 10.81
C TYR A 342 -9.75 -10.74 10.71
N VAL A 343 -10.24 -11.62 11.58
CA VAL A 343 -10.07 -13.07 11.44
C VAL A 343 -11.46 -13.67 11.26
N ASP A 344 -11.93 -13.71 10.00
CA ASP A 344 -13.22 -14.27 9.62
C ASP A 344 -13.19 -15.81 9.49
N GLY A 345 -13.52 -16.52 10.56
CA GLY A 345 -13.50 -17.98 10.56
C GLY A 345 -12.10 -18.62 10.49
N GLY A 346 -11.02 -17.85 10.49
CA GLY A 346 -9.65 -18.35 10.56
C GLY A 346 -9.31 -19.10 11.87
N ALA A 347 -8.20 -19.84 11.86
CA ALA A 347 -7.82 -20.70 12.99
C ALA A 347 -6.33 -20.68 13.36
N ASN A 348 -6.00 -20.70 14.67
CA ASN A 348 -4.62 -20.78 15.17
C ASN A 348 -3.71 -19.67 14.63
N ILE A 349 -4.17 -18.41 14.68
CA ILE A 349 -3.42 -17.26 14.19
C ILE A 349 -2.95 -16.41 15.38
N LEU A 350 -1.69 -15.99 15.33
CA LEU A 350 -1.11 -15.06 16.29
C LEU A 350 -1.19 -13.63 15.74
N VAL A 351 -1.99 -12.78 16.35
CA VAL A 351 -2.11 -11.34 16.04
C VAL A 351 -1.34 -10.57 17.11
N GLU A 352 -0.09 -10.18 16.84
CA GLU A 352 0.75 -9.55 17.87
C GLU A 352 1.50 -8.28 17.45
N GLN A 353 1.67 -7.37 18.40
CA GLN A 353 2.51 -6.17 18.19
C GLN A 353 2.06 -5.26 17.04
N ASN A 354 0.78 -5.31 16.66
CA ASN A 354 0.21 -4.42 15.66
C ASN A 354 -0.21 -3.10 16.30
N VAL A 355 -0.22 -2.04 15.50
CA VAL A 355 -0.80 -0.74 15.83
C VAL A 355 -2.01 -0.55 14.93
N VAL A 356 -3.20 -0.44 15.52
CA VAL A 356 -4.47 -0.34 14.77
C VAL A 356 -5.30 0.83 15.27
N HIS A 357 -5.57 1.82 14.41
CA HIS A 357 -6.27 3.03 14.82
C HIS A 357 -7.09 3.69 13.74
N ASP A 358 -8.08 4.51 14.11
CA ASP A 358 -8.95 5.22 13.17
C ASP A 358 -9.62 4.29 12.12
N CYS A 359 -9.76 3.00 12.43
CA CYS A 359 -10.56 2.05 11.66
C CYS A 359 -12.01 2.08 12.13
N ASN A 360 -12.98 1.51 11.41
CA ASN A 360 -14.31 1.32 11.99
C ASN A 360 -14.21 0.42 13.24
N ILE A 361 -13.79 -0.83 13.06
CA ILE A 361 -13.44 -1.75 14.15
C ILE A 361 -11.93 -1.89 14.16
N GLY A 362 -11.29 -1.87 15.34
CA GLY A 362 -9.85 -2.11 15.44
C GLY A 362 -9.48 -3.54 15.01
N ILE A 363 -9.79 -4.51 15.88
CA ILE A 363 -9.58 -5.94 15.62
C ILE A 363 -10.92 -6.67 15.73
N GLU A 364 -11.19 -7.61 14.83
CA GLU A 364 -12.39 -8.44 14.88
C GLU A 364 -12.05 -9.93 14.83
N LEU A 365 -12.70 -10.72 15.69
CA LEU A 365 -12.62 -12.17 15.75
C LEU A 365 -14.04 -12.73 15.68
N ALA A 366 -14.54 -12.97 14.48
CA ALA A 366 -15.89 -13.48 14.25
C ALA A 366 -15.88 -14.44 13.06
N SER A 367 -16.93 -15.23 12.90
CA SER A 367 -17.14 -15.98 11.65
C SER A 367 -18.47 -15.55 11.07
N GLU A 368 -18.52 -15.27 9.77
CA GLU A 368 -19.78 -14.93 9.10
C GLU A 368 -20.71 -16.14 8.89
N HIS A 369 -20.20 -17.35 9.13
CA HIS A 369 -20.90 -18.59 8.85
C HIS A 369 -21.50 -19.24 10.11
N SER A 370 -22.83 -19.35 10.14
CA SER A 370 -23.58 -20.04 11.21
C SER A 370 -22.99 -21.41 11.55
N GLY A 371 -22.69 -21.63 12.84
CA GLY A 371 -22.16 -22.91 13.33
C GLY A 371 -20.68 -23.16 13.02
N ARG A 372 -19.99 -22.17 12.47
CA ARG A 372 -18.53 -22.15 12.27
C ARG A 372 -17.88 -21.17 13.24
N SER A 373 -16.60 -21.36 13.50
CA SER A 373 -15.89 -20.61 14.54
C SER A 373 -14.58 -20.03 14.05
N THR A 374 -14.33 -18.77 14.38
CA THR A 374 -12.97 -18.26 14.57
C THR A 374 -12.39 -18.88 15.83
N SER A 375 -11.21 -19.49 15.74
CA SER A 375 -10.74 -20.30 16.86
C SER A 375 -9.22 -20.36 17.06
N GLY A 376 -8.78 -20.45 18.32
CA GLY A 376 -7.36 -20.55 18.63
C GLY A 376 -6.57 -19.28 18.33
N ILE A 377 -7.22 -18.12 18.28
CA ILE A 377 -6.57 -16.86 17.96
C ILE A 377 -5.94 -16.27 19.21
N THR A 378 -4.69 -15.85 19.13
CA THR A 378 -4.02 -15.11 20.20
C THR A 378 -3.80 -13.68 19.75
N VAL A 379 -4.51 -12.73 20.36
CA VAL A 379 -4.34 -11.29 20.16
C VAL A 379 -3.51 -10.75 21.31
N ARG A 380 -2.23 -10.40 21.07
CA ARG A 380 -1.36 -9.94 22.16
C ARG A 380 -0.41 -8.79 21.85
N ASN A 381 -0.07 -8.00 22.85
CA ASN A 381 0.90 -6.90 22.73
C ASN A 381 0.54 -5.87 21.64
N ASN A 382 -0.73 -5.74 21.26
CA ASN A 382 -1.19 -4.76 20.26
C ASN A 382 -1.56 -3.43 20.94
N LEU A 383 -1.39 -2.34 20.21
CA LEU A 383 -1.91 -1.02 20.55
C LEU A 383 -3.10 -0.71 19.64
N VAL A 384 -4.29 -0.57 20.21
CA VAL A 384 -5.54 -0.40 19.47
C VAL A 384 -6.26 0.84 19.99
N TYR A 385 -6.40 1.89 19.19
CA TYR A 385 -6.85 3.17 19.72
C TYR A 385 -7.67 3.99 18.72
N HIS A 386 -8.55 4.86 19.22
CA HIS A 386 -9.37 5.80 18.41
C HIS A 386 -10.18 5.17 17.27
N ASN A 387 -10.47 3.86 17.31
CA ASN A 387 -11.33 3.23 16.32
C ASN A 387 -12.78 3.70 16.47
N HIS A 388 -13.49 3.85 15.35
CA HIS A 388 -14.77 4.56 15.28
C HIS A 388 -15.89 3.90 16.08
N ILE A 389 -16.05 2.58 15.98
CA ILE A 389 -17.13 1.85 16.64
C ILE A 389 -16.66 0.94 17.78
N GLY A 390 -15.38 0.58 17.86
CA GLY A 390 -14.80 -0.06 19.05
C GLY A 390 -13.45 -0.74 18.80
N GLY A 391 -12.79 -1.16 19.88
CA GLY A 391 -11.41 -1.65 19.84
C GLY A 391 -11.29 -3.10 19.39
N LEU A 392 -11.95 -4.02 20.10
CA LEU A 392 -11.97 -5.44 19.77
C LEU A 392 -13.40 -5.99 19.72
N PHE A 393 -13.75 -6.67 18.64
CA PHE A 393 -15.03 -7.36 18.50
C PHE A 393 -14.80 -8.87 18.50
N MET A 394 -15.63 -9.61 19.24
CA MET A 394 -15.56 -11.07 19.30
C MET A 394 -16.95 -11.69 19.18
N GLY A 395 -17.08 -12.73 18.34
CA GLY A 395 -18.34 -13.45 18.12
C GLY A 395 -19.15 -12.85 16.98
N GLY A 396 -20.17 -13.56 16.53
CA GLY A 396 -21.02 -13.10 15.42
C GLY A 396 -21.83 -11.86 15.79
N TYR A 397 -22.01 -10.94 14.84
CA TYR A 397 -22.80 -9.71 15.07
C TYR A 397 -24.29 -9.96 15.32
N ASP A 398 -24.79 -11.16 15.01
CA ASP A 398 -26.12 -11.61 15.39
C ASP A 398 -26.19 -13.13 15.60
N ARG A 399 -27.40 -13.64 15.90
CA ARG A 399 -27.66 -15.06 16.16
C ARG A 399 -27.62 -15.97 14.93
N GLN A 400 -27.45 -15.40 13.74
CA GLN A 400 -27.38 -16.08 12.46
C GLN A 400 -25.93 -16.24 11.98
N ARG A 401 -24.97 -15.60 12.67
CA ARG A 401 -23.55 -15.69 12.37
C ARG A 401 -22.83 -16.71 13.25
N GLY A 402 -21.56 -16.92 12.93
CA GLY A 402 -20.68 -17.86 13.59
C GLY A 402 -20.25 -17.39 14.98
N MET A 403 -19.25 -18.08 15.50
CA MET A 403 -18.88 -18.05 16.91
C MET A 403 -17.37 -17.78 17.09
N THR A 404 -16.97 -17.48 18.32
CA THR A 404 -15.53 -17.33 18.67
C THR A 404 -15.17 -18.28 19.79
N ARG A 405 -14.12 -19.08 19.62
CA ARG A 405 -13.76 -20.18 20.53
C ARG A 405 -12.28 -20.22 20.86
N ASN A 406 -11.95 -20.49 22.12
CA ASN A 406 -10.57 -20.76 22.54
C ASN A 406 -9.59 -19.66 22.08
N CYS A 407 -10.00 -18.40 22.16
CA CYS A 407 -9.16 -17.26 21.78
C CYS A 407 -8.63 -16.55 23.03
N GLU A 408 -7.45 -15.96 22.92
CA GLU A 408 -6.77 -15.25 24.01
C GLU A 408 -6.51 -13.80 23.60
N VAL A 409 -6.82 -12.86 24.50
CA VAL A 409 -6.60 -11.41 24.34
C VAL A 409 -5.70 -10.98 25.50
N LEU A 410 -4.40 -10.86 25.23
CA LEU A 410 -3.36 -10.79 26.25
C LEU A 410 -2.49 -9.53 26.10
N ASN A 411 -2.30 -8.75 27.16
CA ASN A 411 -1.29 -7.69 27.16
C ASN A 411 -1.48 -6.65 26.03
N ASN A 412 -2.71 -6.34 25.63
CA ASN A 412 -2.99 -5.27 24.67
C ASN A 412 -3.29 -3.95 25.41
N THR A 413 -3.04 -2.83 24.76
CA THR A 413 -3.52 -1.51 25.20
C THR A 413 -4.64 -1.05 24.28
N PHE A 414 -5.84 -0.92 24.83
CA PHE A 414 -7.01 -0.34 24.18
C PHE A 414 -7.23 1.07 24.73
N PHE A 415 -7.27 2.07 23.85
CA PHE A 415 -7.31 3.48 24.24
C PHE A 415 -8.32 4.30 23.44
N GLU A 416 -9.35 4.79 24.11
CA GLU A 416 -10.36 5.71 23.59
C GLU A 416 -10.99 5.23 22.27
N ASN A 417 -11.24 3.92 22.15
CA ASN A 417 -11.99 3.37 21.03
C ASN A 417 -13.48 3.70 21.17
N ASP A 418 -14.26 3.40 20.13
CA ASP A 418 -15.68 3.78 20.02
C ASP A 418 -15.84 5.31 20.00
N THR A 419 -15.08 5.99 19.13
CA THR A 419 -15.08 7.46 19.03
C THR A 419 -16.43 8.03 18.58
N LYS A 420 -17.30 7.22 17.97
CA LYS A 420 -18.69 7.56 17.68
C LYS A 420 -19.61 7.49 18.89
N GLN A 421 -19.20 6.79 19.94
CA GLN A 421 -19.97 6.56 21.16
C GLN A 421 -21.28 5.80 20.88
N ASP A 422 -21.19 4.71 20.12
CA ASP A 422 -22.35 3.89 19.70
C ASP A 422 -22.65 2.74 20.69
N GLY A 423 -21.91 2.65 21.80
CA GLY A 423 -22.21 1.71 22.88
C GLY A 423 -21.49 0.36 22.79
N ASN A 424 -20.35 0.27 22.10
CA ASN A 424 -19.58 -0.98 21.99
C ASN A 424 -18.33 -0.99 22.88
N GLY A 425 -17.71 0.17 23.11
CA GLY A 425 -16.59 0.34 24.04
C GLY A 425 -15.24 -0.20 23.57
N GLU A 426 -14.34 -0.49 24.51
CA GLU A 426 -12.99 -0.99 24.20
C GLU A 426 -13.01 -2.45 23.72
N ILE A 427 -13.74 -3.33 24.41
CA ILE A 427 -13.93 -4.74 24.03
C ILE A 427 -15.42 -5.09 23.98
N HIS A 428 -15.86 -5.65 22.85
CA HIS A 428 -17.25 -6.02 22.62
C HIS A 428 -17.40 -7.53 22.36
N LEU A 429 -17.98 -8.24 23.32
CA LEU A 429 -18.31 -9.67 23.23
C LEU A 429 -19.71 -9.85 22.65
N GLN A 430 -19.80 -10.01 21.33
CA GLN A 430 -21.01 -10.18 20.54
C GLN A 430 -21.69 -11.54 20.79
N PHE A 431 -22.34 -12.13 19.80
CA PHE A 431 -23.04 -13.39 19.95
C PHE A 431 -22.08 -14.59 19.97
N ASP A 432 -22.34 -15.49 20.92
CA ASP A 432 -21.74 -16.80 21.03
C ASP A 432 -20.20 -16.77 21.09
N VAL A 433 -19.66 -16.03 22.05
CA VAL A 433 -18.25 -16.07 22.46
C VAL A 433 -18.07 -17.10 23.56
N GLY A 434 -17.16 -18.06 23.36
CA GLY A 434 -17.01 -19.22 24.23
C GLY A 434 -15.57 -19.57 24.55
N ASP A 435 -15.28 -19.95 25.80
CA ASP A 435 -13.98 -20.50 26.21
C ASP A 435 -12.80 -19.57 25.89
N CYS A 436 -13.01 -18.25 25.91
CA CYS A 436 -11.98 -17.25 25.62
C CYS A 436 -11.39 -16.64 26.89
N THR A 437 -10.16 -16.12 26.78
CA THR A 437 -9.43 -15.49 27.89
C THR A 437 -9.08 -14.05 27.52
N VAL A 438 -9.40 -13.10 28.40
CA VAL A 438 -9.05 -11.68 28.28
C VAL A 438 -8.27 -11.27 29.52
N LYS A 439 -6.94 -11.15 29.39
CA LYS A 439 -6.04 -10.90 30.53
C LYS A 439 -4.95 -9.90 30.24
N ASN A 440 -4.44 -9.28 31.30
CA ASN A 440 -3.28 -8.40 31.27
C ASN A 440 -3.44 -7.18 30.35
N ASN A 441 -4.65 -6.82 29.94
CA ASN A 441 -4.86 -5.68 29.03
C ASN A 441 -4.96 -4.38 29.82
N ILE A 442 -4.64 -3.25 29.18
CA ILE A 442 -5.06 -1.94 29.64
C ILE A 442 -6.27 -1.52 28.80
N LEU A 443 -7.37 -1.17 29.46
CA LEU A 443 -8.60 -0.66 28.86
C LEU A 443 -8.79 0.78 29.34
N PHE A 444 -8.53 1.76 28.47
CA PHE A 444 -8.72 3.17 28.75
C PHE A 444 -9.86 3.68 27.88
N THR A 445 -10.98 4.06 28.48
CA THR A 445 -12.18 4.48 27.73
C THR A 445 -12.19 5.97 27.40
N ASN A 446 -13.00 6.33 26.41
CA ASN A 446 -13.44 7.71 26.21
C ASN A 446 -14.58 8.09 27.19
N ASP A 447 -15.19 9.26 27.01
CA ASP A 447 -16.27 9.78 27.87
C ASP A 447 -17.54 8.90 27.96
N GLN A 448 -17.72 7.91 27.08
CA GLN A 448 -18.78 6.89 27.19
C GLN A 448 -18.54 5.94 28.36
N GLY A 449 -17.29 5.67 28.73
CA GLY A 449 -16.94 4.85 29.90
C GLY A 449 -17.11 3.33 29.76
N LEU A 450 -17.60 2.81 28.62
CA LEU A 450 -17.83 1.38 28.44
C LEU A 450 -16.53 0.60 28.19
N LEU A 451 -16.10 -0.18 29.17
CA LEU A 451 -14.87 -0.97 29.13
C LEU A 451 -15.07 -2.31 28.40
N VAL A 452 -16.09 -3.07 28.81
CA VAL A 452 -16.41 -4.38 28.24
C VAL A 452 -17.91 -4.47 27.97
N GLY A 453 -18.28 -4.60 26.70
CA GLY A 453 -19.62 -4.93 26.24
C GLY A 453 -19.85 -6.45 26.19
N ASN A 454 -21.00 -6.93 26.69
CA ASN A 454 -21.42 -8.32 26.56
C ASN A 454 -22.96 -8.38 26.57
N PRO A 455 -23.59 -8.03 25.45
CA PRO A 455 -25.05 -7.92 25.36
C PRO A 455 -25.77 -9.27 25.27
N TYR A 456 -25.05 -10.38 25.12
CA TYR A 456 -25.64 -11.70 24.90
C TYR A 456 -25.58 -12.60 26.14
N THR A 457 -26.70 -13.26 26.44
CA THR A 457 -26.79 -14.23 27.54
C THR A 457 -26.12 -15.57 27.22
N GLU A 458 -25.75 -15.80 25.96
CA GLU A 458 -25.25 -17.05 25.40
C GLU A 458 -23.74 -17.24 25.56
N ASN A 459 -22.97 -16.17 25.77
CA ASN A 459 -21.51 -16.21 25.84
C ASN A 459 -20.95 -17.03 27.02
N THR A 460 -20.48 -18.26 26.82
CA THR A 460 -20.13 -19.16 27.93
C THR A 460 -18.64 -19.21 28.26
N ASN A 461 -18.29 -19.48 29.52
CA ASN A 461 -16.92 -19.84 29.93
C ASN A 461 -15.81 -18.84 29.56
N ASN A 462 -16.14 -17.56 29.38
CA ASN A 462 -15.12 -16.53 29.12
C ASN A 462 -14.50 -16.07 30.45
N THR A 463 -13.18 -16.07 30.50
CA THR A 463 -12.39 -15.59 31.64
C THR A 463 -11.90 -14.19 31.34
N VAL A 464 -12.30 -13.22 32.15
CA VAL A 464 -11.80 -11.84 32.09
C VAL A 464 -11.15 -11.56 33.44
N ASP A 465 -9.84 -11.28 33.49
CA ASP A 465 -9.13 -11.05 34.76
C ASP A 465 -7.79 -10.35 34.54
N TYR A 466 -7.17 -9.81 35.60
CA TYR A 466 -5.87 -9.12 35.52
C TYR A 466 -5.84 -8.01 34.45
N ASN A 467 -6.93 -7.29 34.23
CA ASN A 467 -6.95 -6.13 33.34
C ASN A 467 -6.86 -4.84 34.17
N LEU A 468 -6.18 -3.83 33.65
CA LEU A 468 -6.22 -2.49 34.20
C LEU A 468 -7.27 -1.69 33.43
N SER A 469 -8.35 -1.34 34.10
CA SER A 469 -9.41 -0.51 33.57
C SER A 469 -9.26 0.93 34.03
N PHE A 470 -9.60 1.86 33.15
CA PHE A 470 -9.70 3.28 33.48
C PHE A 470 -10.80 3.94 32.65
N ALA A 471 -11.63 4.73 33.34
CA ALA A 471 -12.60 5.60 32.72
C ALA A 471 -12.42 7.03 33.24
N PRO A 472 -12.28 8.03 32.35
CA PRO A 472 -12.30 9.42 32.77
C PRO A 472 -13.59 9.77 33.53
N ASN A 473 -13.50 10.71 34.47
CA ASN A 473 -14.64 11.26 35.21
C ASN A 473 -15.42 10.24 36.08
N ASP A 474 -14.80 9.14 36.49
CA ASP A 474 -15.42 8.08 37.29
C ASP A 474 -16.71 7.52 36.61
N ALA A 475 -16.66 7.38 35.28
CA ALA A 475 -17.77 6.96 34.44
C ALA A 475 -17.68 5.49 34.00
N GLU A 476 -16.90 4.66 34.70
CA GLU A 476 -16.68 3.27 34.31
C GLU A 476 -17.98 2.46 34.18
N GLU A 477 -18.12 1.74 33.06
CA GLU A 477 -19.26 0.88 32.78
C GLU A 477 -18.80 -0.47 32.22
N TRP A 478 -19.48 -1.52 32.64
CA TRP A 478 -19.40 -2.86 32.06
C TRP A 478 -20.79 -3.34 31.73
N GLN A 479 -20.92 -4.04 30.61
CA GLN A 479 -22.07 -4.86 30.33
C GLN A 479 -21.68 -6.33 30.48
N TRP A 480 -22.45 -7.08 31.27
CA TRP A 480 -22.29 -8.53 31.38
C TRP A 480 -23.64 -9.21 31.25
N LYS A 481 -23.77 -10.10 30.26
CA LYS A 481 -24.98 -10.89 30.05
C LYS A 481 -26.23 -10.02 29.92
N ASN A 482 -26.15 -8.97 29.11
CA ASN A 482 -27.22 -7.99 28.88
C ASN A 482 -27.63 -7.14 30.11
N VAL A 483 -26.74 -7.02 31.10
CA VAL A 483 -26.94 -6.18 32.29
C VAL A 483 -25.77 -5.23 32.42
N TYR A 484 -26.04 -3.94 32.64
CA TYR A 484 -25.03 -2.90 32.84
C TYR A 484 -24.67 -2.75 34.33
N TYR A 485 -23.40 -2.45 34.59
CA TYR A 485 -22.82 -2.24 35.91
C TYR A 485 -21.90 -1.02 35.85
N THR A 486 -22.07 -0.09 36.80
CA THR A 486 -21.23 1.11 36.95
C THR A 486 -20.42 1.05 38.26
N ASP A 487 -20.22 -0.15 38.78
CA ASP A 487 -19.43 -0.44 39.98
C ASP A 487 -18.71 -1.76 39.77
N LEU A 488 -17.38 -1.73 39.87
CA LEU A 488 -16.54 -2.91 39.64
C LEU A 488 -16.88 -4.05 40.61
N THR A 489 -17.26 -3.74 41.86
CA THR A 489 -17.64 -4.77 42.84
C THR A 489 -18.93 -5.49 42.44
N ALA A 490 -19.94 -4.76 41.99
CA ALA A 490 -21.19 -5.30 41.48
C ALA A 490 -20.96 -6.15 40.22
N TYR A 491 -20.15 -5.64 39.28
CA TYR A 491 -19.74 -6.39 38.09
C TYR A 491 -19.08 -7.72 38.48
N ARG A 492 -18.05 -7.70 39.33
CA ARG A 492 -17.33 -8.89 39.82
C ARG A 492 -18.27 -9.94 40.42
N ASN A 493 -19.20 -9.51 41.27
CA ASN A 493 -20.15 -10.41 41.91
C ASN A 493 -21.10 -11.07 40.90
N ALA A 494 -21.48 -10.35 39.83
CA ALA A 494 -22.39 -10.86 38.83
C ALA A 494 -21.70 -11.72 37.76
N SER A 495 -20.49 -11.33 37.35
CA SER A 495 -19.74 -12.01 36.29
C SER A 495 -18.92 -13.19 36.81
N GLY A 496 -18.45 -13.12 38.06
CA GLY A 496 -17.42 -14.03 38.58
C GLY A 496 -16.02 -13.76 38.02
N ASN A 497 -15.86 -12.68 37.24
CA ASN A 497 -14.63 -12.26 36.58
C ASN A 497 -13.97 -11.08 37.29
N ASP A 498 -12.79 -10.69 36.83
CA ASP A 498 -12.01 -9.52 37.24
C ASP A 498 -11.61 -9.49 38.72
N ALA A 499 -11.44 -10.67 39.33
CA ALA A 499 -11.04 -10.78 40.74
C ALA A 499 -9.70 -10.10 41.06
N ASN A 500 -8.78 -10.07 40.10
CA ASN A 500 -7.43 -9.51 40.21
C ASN A 500 -7.25 -8.24 39.37
N SER A 501 -8.26 -7.82 38.60
CA SER A 501 -8.22 -6.59 37.80
C SER A 501 -8.15 -5.33 38.65
N LEU A 502 -7.59 -4.27 38.09
CA LEU A 502 -7.40 -2.98 38.75
C LEU A 502 -8.27 -1.90 38.07
N LEU A 503 -8.72 -0.92 38.85
CA LEU A 503 -9.38 0.29 38.35
C LEU A 503 -8.54 1.49 38.77
N ALA A 504 -7.70 1.99 37.87
CA ALA A 504 -6.78 3.09 38.13
C ALA A 504 -6.23 3.67 36.81
N ASP A 505 -5.81 4.93 36.84
CA ASP A 505 -5.12 5.58 35.72
C ASP A 505 -3.83 4.79 35.37
N PRO A 506 -3.63 4.34 34.11
CA PRO A 506 -2.41 3.67 33.68
C PRO A 506 -1.15 4.52 33.81
N MET A 507 -1.28 5.84 33.98
CA MET A 507 -0.18 6.78 34.08
C MET A 507 0.79 6.66 32.90
N PHE A 508 0.23 6.72 31.70
CA PHE A 508 1.00 6.81 30.45
C PHE A 508 1.88 8.07 30.43
N LEU A 509 2.98 8.04 29.67
CA LEU A 509 3.90 9.17 29.59
C LEU A 509 3.28 10.40 28.90
N ASP A 510 2.75 10.23 27.68
CA ASP A 510 2.11 11.33 26.93
C ASP A 510 1.22 10.81 25.78
N PRO A 511 0.00 10.31 26.06
CA PRO A 511 -0.92 9.85 25.03
C PRO A 511 -1.29 10.92 23.99
N ALA A 512 -1.29 12.20 24.38
CA ALA A 512 -1.57 13.32 23.48
C ALA A 512 -0.47 13.54 22.42
N GLN A 513 0.69 12.91 22.60
CA GLN A 513 1.80 12.85 21.64
C GLN A 513 2.05 11.41 21.17
N SER A 514 1.03 10.54 21.27
CA SER A 514 1.08 9.14 20.85
C SER A 514 2.12 8.28 21.61
N ASP A 515 2.33 8.55 22.91
CA ASP A 515 3.22 7.79 23.80
C ASP A 515 2.46 7.14 24.97
N TRP A 516 2.07 5.89 24.77
CA TRP A 516 1.36 5.04 25.74
C TRP A 516 2.28 4.15 26.59
N ARG A 517 3.58 4.48 26.67
CA ARG A 517 4.47 3.76 27.59
C ARG A 517 4.15 4.14 29.03
N LEU A 518 4.41 3.21 29.94
CA LEU A 518 4.11 3.36 31.37
C LEU A 518 5.10 4.30 32.04
N SER A 519 4.61 5.17 32.94
CA SER A 519 5.47 5.92 33.84
C SER A 519 5.99 5.05 35.00
N SER A 520 7.01 5.54 35.70
CA SER A 520 7.59 4.86 36.87
C SER A 520 6.65 4.67 38.06
N SER A 521 5.46 5.28 38.05
CA SER A 521 4.45 5.14 39.10
C SER A 521 3.20 4.41 38.63
N SER A 522 3.19 3.89 37.40
CA SER A 522 2.04 3.20 36.81
C SER A 522 1.58 2.02 37.67
N PRO A 523 0.26 1.85 37.87
CA PRO A 523 -0.31 0.66 38.51
C PRO A 523 -0.32 -0.57 37.59
N ALA A 524 0.02 -0.43 36.31
CA ALA A 524 0.12 -1.57 35.40
C ALA A 524 1.40 -2.40 35.60
N ARG A 525 2.41 -1.83 36.25
CA ARG A 525 3.75 -2.41 36.35
C ARG A 525 3.82 -3.56 37.34
N ASP A 526 4.35 -4.69 36.91
CA ASP A 526 4.59 -5.91 37.70
C ASP A 526 3.30 -6.48 38.35
N GLU A 527 2.13 -6.21 37.75
CA GLU A 527 0.82 -6.60 38.31
C GLU A 527 0.03 -7.56 37.40
N GLY A 528 0.59 -7.97 36.25
CA GLY A 528 -0.04 -8.94 35.35
C GLY A 528 0.06 -10.40 35.80
N ASP A 529 -0.72 -11.27 35.16
CA ASP A 529 -0.65 -12.72 35.32
C ASP A 529 0.42 -13.32 34.40
N ASN A 530 1.39 -14.02 34.99
CA ASN A 530 2.43 -14.71 34.23
C ASN A 530 2.02 -16.08 33.67
N ALA A 531 0.80 -16.55 33.96
CA ALA A 531 0.36 -17.88 33.53
C ALA A 531 0.15 -18.03 32.00
N PRO A 532 -0.41 -17.05 31.27
CA PRO A 532 -0.56 -17.13 29.81
C PRO A 532 0.76 -16.96 29.05
N ASP A 533 0.81 -17.41 27.79
CA ASP A 533 1.93 -17.11 26.88
C ASP A 533 1.76 -15.73 26.23
N PHE A 534 2.30 -14.70 26.87
CA PHE A 534 2.32 -13.33 26.39
C PHE A 534 3.48 -13.02 25.40
N GLY A 535 4.23 -14.04 24.98
CA GLY A 535 5.33 -13.88 24.02
C GLY A 535 6.64 -13.37 24.65
N SER A 536 7.68 -13.28 23.83
CA SER A 536 9.03 -12.92 24.30
C SER A 536 9.27 -11.41 24.37
N SER A 537 8.48 -10.61 23.64
CA SER A 537 8.69 -9.16 23.53
C SER A 537 7.40 -8.34 23.53
N ASP A 538 7.51 -7.12 24.06
CA ASP A 538 6.46 -6.09 24.07
C ASP A 538 6.37 -5.35 22.72
N LEU A 539 5.55 -4.29 22.65
CA LEU A 539 5.41 -3.47 21.45
C LEU A 539 6.68 -2.66 21.10
N ASP A 540 7.58 -2.39 22.05
CA ASP A 540 8.89 -1.78 21.76
C ASP A 540 9.90 -2.79 21.18
N GLY A 541 9.50 -4.07 21.06
CA GLY A 541 10.38 -5.17 20.66
C GLY A 541 11.40 -5.53 21.74
N LEU A 542 11.18 -5.07 22.97
CA LEU A 542 12.01 -5.35 24.13
C LEU A 542 11.47 -6.55 24.90
N SER A 543 12.27 -7.18 25.76
CA SER A 543 11.83 -8.36 26.52
C SER A 543 10.57 -8.06 27.33
N ARG A 544 9.59 -8.96 27.28
CA ARG A 544 8.26 -8.76 27.87
C ARG A 544 8.20 -8.83 29.39
N VAL A 545 9.29 -9.22 30.07
CA VAL A 545 9.37 -9.29 31.53
C VAL A 545 10.73 -8.76 31.99
N GLU A 546 10.75 -7.67 32.75
CA GLU A 546 11.98 -7.12 33.34
C GLU A 546 12.15 -7.51 34.82
N ASN A 547 11.10 -7.41 35.65
CA ASN A 547 11.19 -7.61 37.10
C ASN A 547 10.38 -8.81 37.62
N SER A 548 10.38 -9.91 36.87
CA SER A 548 9.78 -11.21 37.19
C SER A 548 8.27 -11.32 36.99
N VAL A 549 7.52 -10.23 36.97
CA VAL A 549 6.08 -10.20 36.66
C VAL A 549 5.88 -9.38 35.39
N VAL A 550 4.95 -9.79 34.54
CA VAL A 550 4.62 -9.06 33.31
C VAL A 550 3.81 -7.81 33.65
N ASP A 551 4.09 -6.70 32.95
CA ASP A 551 3.23 -5.52 33.04
C ASP A 551 1.93 -5.72 32.28
N MET A 552 0.85 -5.10 32.73
CA MET A 552 -0.38 -5.01 31.95
C MET A 552 -0.21 -4.03 30.77
N GLY A 553 -0.87 -4.32 29.65
CA GLY A 553 -0.86 -3.50 28.43
C GLY A 553 0.25 -3.87 27.44
N ALA A 554 0.35 -3.10 26.36
CA ALA A 554 1.25 -3.39 25.23
C ALA A 554 2.75 -3.14 25.49
N PHE A 555 3.10 -2.46 26.58
CA PHE A 555 4.47 -2.05 26.90
C PHE A 555 4.93 -2.64 28.24
N GLU A 556 6.20 -3.00 28.31
CA GLU A 556 6.88 -3.31 29.56
C GLU A 556 7.61 -2.05 30.07
N TYR A 557 7.34 -1.64 31.30
CA TYR A 557 8.05 -0.54 31.95
C TYR A 557 9.51 -0.88 32.13
N ARG A 558 10.37 0.10 31.84
CA ARG A 558 11.82 -0.02 32.03
C ARG A 558 12.41 1.22 32.67
N ALA A 559 13.27 1.00 33.67
CA ALA A 559 13.99 2.10 34.30
C ALA A 559 15.11 2.61 33.38
N GLY A 560 14.99 3.86 32.90
CA GLY A 560 16.00 4.50 32.03
C GLY A 560 15.90 4.06 30.57
N SER A 561 14.68 4.10 30.02
CA SER A 561 14.30 3.57 28.70
C SER A 561 15.35 3.80 27.60
N PRO A 562 15.69 2.76 26.82
CA PRO A 562 16.48 2.93 25.60
C PRO A 562 15.81 3.96 24.68
N SER A 563 16.59 4.77 23.98
CA SER A 563 16.06 5.73 23.00
C SER A 563 16.18 5.19 21.58
N ALA A 564 15.07 5.05 20.85
CA ALA A 564 15.02 5.33 19.42
C ALA A 564 15.26 6.81 19.22
N GLN A 565 16.40 7.14 18.63
CA GLN A 565 16.70 8.49 18.17
C GLN A 565 16.44 8.51 16.67
N ARG A 566 15.47 9.30 16.23
CA ARG A 566 15.21 9.47 14.79
C ARG A 566 15.98 10.65 14.24
N ALA A 567 16.56 10.45 13.07
CA ALA A 567 17.12 11.50 12.23
C ALA A 567 16.32 11.54 10.94
N VAL A 568 15.93 12.73 10.50
CA VAL A 568 15.24 12.93 9.22
C VAL A 568 16.14 13.77 8.34
N SER A 569 16.25 13.41 7.06
CA SER A 569 16.94 14.22 6.06
C SER A 569 16.19 14.21 4.73
N GLY A 570 16.29 15.28 3.96
CA GLY A 570 15.83 15.36 2.57
C GLY A 570 16.96 15.92 1.71
N ASN A 571 17.08 15.48 0.46
CA ASN A 571 18.23 15.78 -0.41
C ASN A 571 19.63 15.55 0.23
N GLY A 572 19.74 14.61 1.17
CA GLY A 572 20.96 14.36 1.96
C GLY A 572 21.31 15.44 3.00
N MET A 573 20.41 16.41 3.24
CA MET A 573 20.54 17.45 4.25
C MET A 573 19.68 17.12 5.47
N MET A 574 20.28 17.19 6.66
CA MET A 574 19.58 16.95 7.93
C MET A 574 18.49 18.00 8.18
N ILE A 575 17.27 17.53 8.43
CA ILE A 575 16.13 18.34 8.87
C ILE A 575 16.10 18.31 10.40
N VAL A 576 15.89 19.46 11.03
CA VAL A 576 15.84 19.57 12.50
C VAL A 576 14.41 19.35 12.98
N ASP A 577 14.24 18.73 14.15
CA ASP A 577 12.91 18.61 14.76
C ASP A 577 12.34 19.99 15.10
N GLY A 578 11.12 20.26 14.62
CA GLY A 578 10.44 21.54 14.71
C GLY A 578 10.86 22.56 13.66
N ASP A 579 11.54 22.16 12.58
CA ASP A 579 11.90 23.08 11.48
C ASP A 579 10.66 23.77 10.90
N ASP A 580 10.65 25.10 10.91
CA ASP A 580 9.57 25.95 10.42
C ASP A 580 9.92 26.70 9.13
N THR A 581 11.03 26.33 8.48
CA THR A 581 11.58 27.01 7.31
C THR A 581 11.74 26.09 6.09
N PRO A 582 10.65 25.83 5.32
CA PRO A 582 10.73 25.05 4.09
C PRO A 582 11.79 25.58 3.11
N SER A 583 12.56 24.68 2.51
CA SER A 583 13.67 24.98 1.63
C SER A 583 13.79 23.95 0.48
N SER A 584 14.26 24.41 -0.68
CA SER A 584 14.60 23.51 -1.79
C SER A 584 15.95 22.80 -1.58
N GLY A 585 16.66 23.09 -0.48
CA GLY A 585 17.97 22.53 -0.18
C GLY A 585 17.90 21.17 0.51
N ASP A 586 16.81 20.93 1.24
CA ASP A 586 16.51 19.70 1.98
C ASP A 586 15.15 19.10 1.57
N ASP A 587 14.66 19.47 0.38
CA ASP A 587 13.41 19.00 -0.24
C ASP A 587 12.13 19.25 0.59
N THR A 588 12.18 20.12 1.60
CA THR A 588 10.99 20.54 2.36
C THR A 588 10.15 21.59 1.59
N ASP A 589 10.70 22.23 0.56
CA ASP A 589 9.95 22.98 -0.45
C ASP A 589 9.81 22.14 -1.74
N LEU A 590 8.62 21.61 -1.97
CA LEU A 590 8.24 20.76 -3.11
C LEU A 590 8.10 21.54 -4.43
N GLY A 591 8.26 22.87 -4.38
CA GLY A 591 8.34 23.73 -5.55
C GLY A 591 7.01 23.99 -6.27
N ASP A 592 7.12 24.45 -7.52
CA ASP A 592 5.99 24.84 -8.35
C ASP A 592 5.37 23.62 -9.06
N VAL A 593 4.09 23.38 -8.82
CA VAL A 593 3.30 22.32 -9.46
C VAL A 593 2.11 22.93 -10.20
N PRO A 594 1.92 22.68 -11.51
CA PRO A 594 0.74 23.14 -12.22
C PRO A 594 -0.51 22.47 -11.65
N TRP A 595 -1.47 23.26 -11.14
CA TRP A 595 -2.71 22.72 -10.57
C TRP A 595 -3.38 21.72 -11.53
N LYS A 596 -3.75 20.53 -11.05
CA LYS A 596 -4.45 19.49 -11.83
C LYS A 596 -3.70 18.86 -13.01
N GLU A 597 -2.41 19.11 -13.20
CA GLU A 597 -1.62 18.46 -14.26
C GLU A 597 -0.59 17.45 -13.74
N GLY A 598 -0.57 17.19 -12.42
CA GLY A 598 0.29 16.21 -11.75
C GLY A 598 0.81 16.77 -10.42
N GLY A 599 1.47 15.92 -9.62
CA GLY A 599 2.11 16.31 -8.37
C GLY A 599 3.64 16.21 -8.42
N ASN A 600 4.32 16.92 -7.51
CA ASN A 600 5.72 16.64 -7.18
C ASN A 600 5.78 15.73 -5.95
N GLU A 601 6.84 14.93 -5.83
CA GLU A 601 7.08 14.10 -4.65
C GLU A 601 8.46 14.40 -4.08
N SER A 602 8.52 14.62 -2.76
CA SER A 602 9.76 14.65 -1.99
C SER A 602 9.95 13.33 -1.25
N ILE A 603 11.20 12.91 -1.14
CA ILE A 603 11.61 11.69 -0.44
C ILE A 603 12.50 12.09 0.72
N PHE A 604 12.09 11.70 1.93
CA PHE A 604 12.83 11.92 3.16
C PHE A 604 13.38 10.59 3.68
N GLU A 605 14.64 10.58 4.09
CA GLU A 605 15.26 9.45 4.78
C GLU A 605 14.99 9.58 6.27
N VAL A 606 14.34 8.58 6.86
CA VAL A 606 14.14 8.47 8.31
C VAL A 606 15.06 7.38 8.83
N THR A 607 16.06 7.75 9.62
CA THR A 607 17.05 6.83 10.20
C THR A 607 16.77 6.62 11.68
N ASN A 608 16.80 5.37 12.12
CA ASN A 608 16.80 5.03 13.53
C ASN A 608 18.23 4.91 14.06
N ASN A 609 18.73 5.98 14.67
CA ASN A 609 20.05 6.04 15.35
C ASN A 609 20.01 5.51 16.79
N GLY A 610 18.86 5.00 17.23
CA GLY A 610 18.70 4.44 18.56
C GLY A 610 19.18 3.01 18.71
N SER A 611 18.96 2.45 19.90
CA SER A 611 19.33 1.08 20.24
C SER A 611 18.15 0.08 20.21
N THR A 612 16.94 0.55 19.93
CA THR A 612 15.71 -0.25 19.87
C THR A 612 14.95 0.02 18.59
N VAL A 613 14.05 -0.88 18.22
CA VAL A 613 13.19 -0.70 17.04
C VAL A 613 12.39 0.59 17.21
N PHE A 614 12.32 1.39 16.16
CA PHE A 614 11.41 2.52 16.08
C PHE A 614 10.14 2.06 15.37
N ARG A 615 8.99 2.16 16.05
CA ARG A 615 7.68 1.83 15.47
C ARG A 615 6.83 3.10 15.42
N PRO A 616 6.58 3.67 14.22
CA PRO A 616 5.65 4.76 14.08
C PRO A 616 4.27 4.36 14.61
N SER A 617 3.69 5.24 15.41
CA SER A 617 2.28 5.17 15.82
C SER A 617 1.48 6.33 15.25
N LEU A 618 2.14 7.32 14.64
CA LEU A 618 1.50 8.48 14.04
C LEU A 618 2.27 8.93 12.79
N PHE A 619 1.57 9.01 11.68
CA PHE A 619 1.96 9.81 10.53
C PHE A 619 0.88 10.87 10.30
N GLY A 620 1.26 12.14 10.30
CA GLY A 620 0.30 13.24 10.13
C GLY A 620 0.84 14.32 9.19
N ILE A 621 -0.07 14.94 8.42
CA ILE A 621 0.19 16.18 7.71
C ILE A 621 -0.87 17.18 8.16
N ASP A 622 -0.45 18.17 8.94
CA ASP A 622 -1.35 19.17 9.52
C ASP A 622 -1.17 20.54 8.87
N GLY A 623 -2.14 21.43 9.13
CA GLY A 623 -2.06 22.84 8.76
C GLY A 623 -3.06 23.24 7.68
N ALA A 624 -3.18 24.54 7.40
CA ALA A 624 -4.22 25.04 6.49
C ALA A 624 -4.01 24.62 5.03
N GLY A 625 -2.80 24.19 4.65
CA GLY A 625 -2.47 23.69 3.32
C GLY A 625 -2.33 22.17 3.22
N SER A 626 -2.63 21.41 4.29
CA SER A 626 -2.39 19.96 4.34
C SER A 626 -3.14 19.19 3.25
N ASP A 627 -4.32 19.64 2.84
CA ASP A 627 -5.16 18.97 1.84
C ASP A 627 -4.48 18.83 0.47
N ALA A 628 -3.42 19.59 0.21
CA ALA A 628 -2.64 19.51 -1.03
C ALA A 628 -1.44 18.54 -0.92
N PHE A 629 -1.20 17.93 0.24
CA PHE A 629 -0.07 17.03 0.46
C PHE A 629 -0.55 15.66 0.93
N HIS A 630 0.08 14.60 0.42
CA HIS A 630 -0.32 13.23 0.76
C HIS A 630 0.92 12.38 1.02
N PHE A 631 0.85 11.50 2.01
CA PHE A 631 1.85 10.45 2.12
C PHE A 631 1.67 9.46 0.97
N THR A 632 2.79 9.08 0.39
CA THR A 632 2.83 8.09 -0.69
C THR A 632 3.81 6.96 -0.38
N GLY A 633 4.52 7.00 0.75
CA GLY A 633 5.55 6.05 1.13
C GLY A 633 5.70 6.00 2.64
N LEU A 634 5.06 5.04 3.30
CA LEU A 634 5.11 4.82 4.74
C LEU A 634 5.76 3.48 5.09
N PHE A 635 6.04 3.28 6.38
CA PHE A 635 6.64 2.07 6.93
C PHE A 635 6.12 1.83 8.35
N ALA A 636 5.99 0.55 8.73
CA ALA A 636 5.50 0.17 10.06
C ALA A 636 6.60 0.13 11.13
N MET A 637 7.87 0.03 10.73
CA MET A 637 9.00 0.03 11.67
C MET A 637 10.34 0.38 11.01
N ILE A 638 11.33 0.73 11.83
CA ILE A 638 12.73 0.89 11.45
C ILE A 638 13.63 0.20 12.50
N PRO A 639 14.40 -0.84 12.15
CA PRO A 639 15.34 -1.48 13.06
C PRO A 639 16.47 -0.52 13.48
N PRO A 640 17.16 -0.79 14.60
CA PRO A 640 18.33 -0.01 15.01
C PRO A 640 19.39 0.07 13.90
N GLY A 641 19.83 1.28 13.57
CA GLY A 641 20.86 1.55 12.56
C GLY A 641 20.37 1.51 11.11
N GLU A 642 19.08 1.26 10.87
CA GLU A 642 18.51 1.24 9.53
C GLU A 642 17.81 2.55 9.17
N THR A 643 17.52 2.70 7.88
CA THR A 643 16.79 3.83 7.30
C THR A 643 15.58 3.32 6.52
N ARG A 644 14.50 4.09 6.55
CA ARG A 644 13.33 3.90 5.67
C ARG A 644 13.02 5.22 4.95
N LEU A 645 12.36 5.11 3.80
CA LEU A 645 11.99 6.26 2.98
C LEU A 645 10.57 6.70 3.30
N LEU A 646 10.40 7.95 3.73
CA LEU A 646 9.13 8.63 3.87
C LEU A 646 8.87 9.45 2.60
N ARG A 647 7.76 9.22 1.91
CA ARG A 647 7.43 9.97 0.68
C ARG A 647 6.23 10.87 0.90
N VAL A 648 6.34 12.11 0.43
CA VAL A 648 5.27 13.11 0.49
C VAL A 648 5.07 13.69 -0.89
N SER A 649 3.86 13.55 -1.44
CA SER A 649 3.45 14.20 -2.68
C SER A 649 2.78 15.55 -2.40
N PHE A 650 2.84 16.44 -3.39
CA PHE A 650 2.14 17.72 -3.43
C PHE A 650 1.30 17.80 -4.72
N ASP A 651 -0.02 17.80 -4.58
CA ASP A 651 -0.99 17.91 -5.68
C ASP A 651 -2.02 19.03 -5.39
N PRO A 652 -1.72 20.29 -5.79
CA PRO A 652 -2.57 21.43 -5.50
C PRO A 652 -3.83 21.47 -6.38
N ASP A 653 -4.98 21.64 -5.74
CA ASP A 653 -6.29 21.77 -6.41
C ASP A 653 -6.58 23.20 -6.92
N SER A 654 -5.71 24.16 -6.56
CA SER A 654 -5.87 25.59 -6.78
C SER A 654 -4.50 26.31 -6.81
N PRO A 655 -4.38 27.46 -7.49
CA PRO A 655 -3.14 28.22 -7.48
C PRO A 655 -2.93 28.91 -6.13
N GLY A 656 -1.70 28.85 -5.60
CA GLY A 656 -1.37 29.44 -4.30
C GLY A 656 -0.16 28.78 -3.66
N VAL A 657 0.29 29.34 -2.54
CA VAL A 657 1.29 28.69 -1.67
C VAL A 657 0.53 27.88 -0.63
N PHE A 658 0.95 26.64 -0.45
CA PHE A 658 0.42 25.70 0.54
C PHE A 658 1.54 25.38 1.52
N ASP A 659 1.25 25.58 2.80
CA ASP A 659 2.15 25.26 3.90
C ASP A 659 1.48 24.20 4.76
N ALA A 660 2.25 23.18 5.15
CA ALA A 660 1.81 22.11 6.03
C ALA A 660 2.94 21.68 6.97
N ILE A 661 2.62 20.87 7.98
CA ILE A 661 3.57 20.32 8.95
C ILE A 661 3.49 18.80 8.87
N VAL A 662 4.59 18.16 8.50
CA VAL A 662 4.75 16.70 8.57
C VAL A 662 5.04 16.32 10.03
N ARG A 663 4.37 15.27 10.50
CA ARG A 663 4.54 14.68 11.83
C ARG A 663 4.84 13.20 11.71
N VAL A 664 5.89 12.77 12.40
CA VAL A 664 6.25 11.36 12.57
C VAL A 664 6.40 11.09 14.06
N GLY A 665 5.36 10.50 14.64
CA GLY A 665 5.30 10.06 16.03
C GLY A 665 5.46 8.55 16.11
N GLY A 666 5.97 8.06 17.25
CA GLY A 666 6.22 6.64 17.41
C GLY A 666 6.94 6.30 18.69
N HIS A 667 6.92 5.01 19.00
CA HIS A 667 7.49 4.48 20.23
C HIS A 667 9.01 4.44 20.17
N ALA A 668 9.61 4.56 21.36
CA ALA A 668 11.04 4.56 21.69
C ALA A 668 11.78 5.91 21.87
N SER A 669 11.17 7.10 21.84
CA SER A 669 11.87 8.33 22.33
C SER A 669 11.13 8.97 23.48
N SER A 670 11.83 9.55 24.46
CA SER A 670 11.22 10.37 25.51
C SER A 670 10.48 11.57 24.88
N GLY A 671 9.17 11.44 24.64
CA GLY A 671 8.22 12.54 24.44
C GLY A 671 8.46 13.52 23.28
N SER A 672 8.59 13.07 22.03
CA SER A 672 8.38 14.01 20.90
C SER A 672 7.85 13.29 19.67
N VAL A 673 6.82 13.87 19.05
CA VAL A 673 6.51 13.72 17.63
C VAL A 673 7.54 14.54 16.87
N PHE A 674 8.30 13.94 15.94
CA PHE A 674 9.21 14.73 15.10
C PHE A 674 8.37 15.48 14.10
N SER A 675 8.62 16.77 13.96
CA SER A 675 7.86 17.60 13.04
C SER A 675 8.75 18.49 12.20
N PHE A 676 8.31 18.80 10.99
CA PHE A 676 8.96 19.78 10.12
C PHE A 676 7.94 20.36 9.14
N SER A 677 8.11 21.62 8.79
CA SER A 677 7.22 22.31 7.85
C SER A 677 7.61 21.97 6.42
N ILE A 678 6.60 21.79 5.58
CA ILE A 678 6.74 21.63 4.13
C ILE A 678 5.95 22.71 3.39
N ARG A 679 6.40 23.02 2.17
CA ARG A 679 5.76 24.00 1.28
C ARG A 679 5.64 23.44 -0.13
N GLY A 680 4.60 23.87 -0.84
CA GLY A 680 4.45 23.70 -2.28
C GLY A 680 3.70 24.89 -2.87
N THR A 681 3.93 25.19 -4.15
CA THR A 681 3.23 26.28 -4.84
C THR A 681 2.43 25.75 -6.03
N GLY A 682 1.10 25.82 -5.93
CA GLY A 682 0.20 25.62 -7.05
C GLY A 682 0.35 26.75 -8.05
N VAL A 683 0.84 26.46 -9.24
CA VAL A 683 0.98 27.42 -10.33
C VAL A 683 -0.10 27.22 -11.39
N ARG A 684 -0.39 28.29 -12.12
CA ARG A 684 -1.28 28.19 -13.29
C ARG A 684 -0.48 27.53 -14.42
N PRO A 685 -1.04 26.53 -15.12
CA PRO A 685 -0.39 25.90 -16.25
C PRO A 685 -0.13 26.95 -17.31
N ASP A 686 1.07 26.93 -17.85
CA ASP A 686 1.40 27.64 -19.07
C ASP A 686 0.64 26.96 -20.23
N TYR A 687 -0.62 27.34 -20.42
CA TYR A 687 -1.50 27.08 -21.57
C TYR A 687 -2.32 25.77 -21.65
N LEU A 688 -3.65 25.90 -21.54
CA LEU A 688 -4.61 25.11 -22.31
C LEU A 688 -5.43 26.01 -23.24
N LEU A 689 -4.87 26.29 -24.42
CA LEU A 689 -5.64 26.69 -25.59
C LEU A 689 -6.04 25.39 -26.30
N ASP A 690 -7.08 24.74 -25.78
CA ASP A 690 -7.51 23.38 -26.12
C ASP A 690 -7.51 23.08 -27.63
N GLN A 691 -6.76 22.03 -27.98
CA GLN A 691 -6.80 21.37 -29.27
C GLN A 691 -8.06 20.50 -29.38
N LYS A 692 -9.13 21.08 -29.92
CA LYS A 692 -10.03 20.33 -30.82
C LYS A 692 -9.89 20.82 -32.25
N VAL A 693 -8.72 20.56 -32.85
CA VAL A 693 -8.54 20.63 -34.30
C VAL A 693 -9.01 19.30 -34.89
N GLY A 694 -10.28 19.24 -35.33
CA GLY A 694 -10.75 18.05 -36.05
C GLY A 694 -12.22 17.97 -36.41
N LEU A 695 -13.11 18.74 -35.79
CA LEU A 695 -14.55 18.66 -36.06
C LEU A 695 -15.14 20.03 -36.44
N ARG A 696 -16.19 19.98 -37.26
CA ARG A 696 -16.68 21.04 -38.17
C ARG A 696 -16.91 22.41 -37.50
N PRO A 697 -16.75 23.54 -38.23
CA PRO A 697 -16.75 24.90 -37.69
C PRO A 697 -18.17 25.48 -37.45
N THR A 698 -19.04 24.75 -36.74
CA THR A 698 -20.40 25.22 -36.42
C THR A 698 -20.77 25.16 -34.94
N SER A 699 -19.93 24.62 -34.05
CA SER A 699 -20.24 24.60 -32.61
C SER A 699 -18.96 24.58 -31.76
N LEU A 700 -18.45 25.77 -31.42
CA LEU A 700 -17.58 25.97 -30.26
C LEU A 700 -18.47 26.52 -29.15
N ILE A 701 -18.85 25.65 -28.20
CA ILE A 701 -19.48 26.00 -26.93
C ILE A 701 -18.61 25.33 -25.87
N GLY A 702 -17.86 26.12 -25.10
CA GLY A 702 -17.24 25.70 -23.85
C GLY A 702 -17.82 26.59 -22.76
N ASN A 703 -18.38 25.99 -21.72
CA ASN A 703 -18.80 26.68 -20.52
C ASN A 703 -17.80 26.29 -19.43
N ASP A 704 -17.01 27.24 -18.95
CA ASP A 704 -16.25 27.04 -17.71
C ASP A 704 -16.98 27.76 -16.58
N GLN A 705 -17.12 27.08 -15.44
CA GLN A 705 -17.58 27.69 -14.19
C GLN A 705 -16.38 28.08 -13.35
N TYR A 706 -16.38 29.33 -12.88
CA TYR A 706 -15.44 29.81 -11.87
C TYR A 706 -16.12 29.77 -10.49
N GLY A 707 -15.33 29.56 -9.43
CA GLY A 707 -15.80 29.63 -8.04
C GLY A 707 -16.59 30.91 -7.77
N GLY A 708 -17.74 30.76 -7.09
CA GLY A 708 -18.72 31.84 -6.87
C GLY A 708 -19.85 31.92 -7.91
N GLY A 709 -19.95 30.98 -8.84
CA GLY A 709 -21.09 30.87 -9.77
C GLY A 709 -21.04 31.78 -11.02
N GLN A 710 -19.88 32.36 -11.34
CA GLN A 710 -19.70 33.18 -12.54
C GLN A 710 -19.46 32.34 -13.80
N GLN A 711 -20.07 32.77 -14.93
CA GLN A 711 -19.88 32.16 -16.24
C GLN A 711 -19.20 33.12 -17.21
N VAL A 712 -18.09 32.69 -17.82
CA VAL A 712 -17.48 33.39 -18.96
C VAL A 712 -17.86 32.67 -20.24
N ARG A 713 -18.50 33.38 -21.18
CA ARG A 713 -18.92 32.80 -22.47
C ARG A 713 -18.15 33.41 -23.64
N PHE A 714 -17.56 32.53 -24.46
CA PHE A 714 -16.96 32.88 -25.75
C PHE A 714 -17.92 32.55 -26.88
N ARG A 715 -18.28 33.56 -27.69
CA ARG A 715 -19.14 33.33 -28.86
C ARG A 715 -18.61 34.03 -30.11
N LEU A 716 -18.66 33.29 -31.22
CA LEU A 716 -18.51 33.83 -32.57
C LEU A 716 -19.88 34.29 -33.08
N ARG A 717 -20.13 35.60 -33.07
CA ARG A 717 -21.36 36.15 -33.65
C ARG A 717 -21.12 36.64 -35.07
N ARG A 718 -22.00 36.25 -35.98
CA ARG A 718 -22.01 36.76 -37.36
C ARG A 718 -23.18 37.72 -37.51
N LYS A 719 -22.89 39.00 -37.73
CA LYS A 719 -23.92 40.02 -38.02
C LYS A 719 -23.41 40.91 -39.15
N SER A 720 -24.21 41.04 -40.21
CA SER A 720 -23.93 41.87 -41.38
C SER A 720 -22.58 41.59 -42.05
N GLY A 721 -22.25 40.32 -42.25
CA GLY A 721 -21.05 39.89 -42.99
C GLY A 721 -19.73 39.91 -42.19
N ASN A 722 -19.73 40.43 -40.96
CA ASN A 722 -18.57 40.43 -40.08
C ASN A 722 -18.64 39.30 -39.04
N VAL A 723 -17.49 38.77 -38.66
CA VAL A 723 -17.31 37.78 -37.59
C VAL A 723 -16.73 38.50 -36.38
N TRP A 724 -17.43 38.42 -35.25
CA TRP A 724 -17.03 39.04 -34.00
C TRP A 724 -16.54 37.97 -33.02
N PHE A 725 -15.47 38.28 -32.28
CA PHE A 725 -15.09 37.54 -31.08
C PHE A 725 -15.67 38.33 -29.89
N VAL A 726 -16.58 37.72 -29.14
CA VAL A 726 -17.22 38.37 -27.98
C VAL A 726 -16.95 37.52 -26.75
N CYS A 727 -16.38 38.17 -25.72
CA CYS A 727 -16.26 37.66 -24.37
C CYS A 727 -17.32 38.41 -23.53
N GLU A 728 -18.31 37.70 -23.01
CA GLU A 728 -19.37 38.25 -22.16
C GLU A 728 -19.12 37.79 -20.71
N ASN A 729 -19.12 38.75 -19.78
CA ASN A 729 -19.10 38.55 -18.32
C ASN A 729 -20.45 39.07 -17.78
N ASP A 730 -21.16 38.28 -16.98
CA ASP A 730 -22.52 38.60 -16.50
C ASP A 730 -22.60 39.22 -15.09
N GLY A 731 -21.48 39.59 -14.47
CA GLY A 731 -21.47 40.21 -13.13
C GLY A 731 -21.29 41.73 -13.09
N ALA A 732 -22.41 42.46 -12.97
CA ALA A 732 -22.61 43.84 -12.47
C ALA A 732 -21.39 44.77 -12.23
N LEU A 733 -21.05 45.59 -13.23
CA LEU A 733 -20.81 47.04 -13.13
C LEU A 733 -20.79 47.60 -14.57
N THR A 734 -21.66 48.57 -14.84
CA THR A 734 -21.88 49.13 -16.18
C THR A 734 -20.70 49.98 -16.62
N ASP A 735 -20.01 49.59 -17.71
CA ASP A 735 -19.21 50.53 -18.50
C ASP A 735 -19.80 50.68 -19.91
N THR A 736 -20.31 51.88 -20.17
CA THR A 736 -20.88 52.26 -21.47
C THR A 736 -19.78 52.90 -22.31
N VAL A 737 -19.49 52.41 -23.52
CA VAL A 737 -18.65 53.15 -24.48
C VAL A 737 -19.37 53.34 -25.81
N ARG A 738 -19.50 54.61 -26.20
CA ARG A 738 -20.18 55.12 -27.41
C ARG A 738 -19.15 55.33 -28.52
N LEU A 739 -19.43 54.86 -29.74
CA LEU A 739 -18.55 55.05 -30.91
C LEU A 739 -19.20 56.00 -31.95
N ARG A 740 -18.52 57.09 -32.32
CA ARG A 740 -18.78 57.87 -33.55
C ARG A 740 -17.79 57.42 -34.64
N GLY A 741 -18.29 57.15 -35.85
CA GLY A 741 -17.47 56.61 -36.96
C GLY A 741 -16.92 57.65 -37.92
N THR A 742 -16.17 57.21 -38.95
CA THR A 742 -16.45 57.50 -40.37
C THR A 742 -15.71 56.57 -41.35
N LYS A 743 -16.22 56.58 -42.59
CA LYS A 743 -16.08 55.65 -43.71
C LYS A 743 -14.66 55.58 -44.31
N LYS A 744 -14.10 54.36 -44.36
CA LYS A 744 -13.54 53.66 -45.54
C LYS A 744 -12.41 52.73 -45.07
N ASN A 745 -12.71 51.43 -45.12
CA ASN A 745 -11.79 50.28 -45.17
C ASN A 745 -10.59 50.23 -44.22
N ARG A 746 -10.52 49.09 -43.49
CA ARG A 746 -9.42 48.62 -42.61
C ARG A 746 -9.56 49.31 -41.24
N PHE A 747 -9.68 48.63 -40.11
CA PHE A 747 -8.82 47.59 -39.53
C PHE A 747 -9.59 46.73 -38.50
N ILE A 748 -9.10 45.50 -38.22
CA ILE A 748 -9.43 44.76 -37.00
C ILE A 748 -8.69 45.46 -35.85
N LEU A 749 -9.39 45.85 -34.79
CA LEU A 749 -8.77 46.35 -33.55
C LEU A 749 -8.93 45.25 -32.49
N ALA A 750 -7.82 44.73 -31.97
CA ALA A 750 -7.81 43.83 -30.83
C ALA A 750 -7.81 44.66 -29.54
N LYS A 751 -8.51 44.19 -28.50
CA LYS A 751 -8.51 44.77 -27.16
C LYS A 751 -7.83 43.78 -26.21
N TYR A 752 -6.93 44.26 -25.36
CA TYR A 752 -6.29 43.48 -24.30
C TYR A 752 -6.67 44.06 -22.93
N PHE A 753 -6.73 43.22 -21.90
CA PHE A 753 -6.89 43.58 -20.49
C PHE A 753 -5.56 43.40 -19.74
N ARG A 754 -5.45 44.06 -18.59
CA ARG A 754 -4.23 44.21 -17.77
C ARG A 754 -4.16 43.17 -16.65
N GLU A 755 -2.94 42.89 -16.22
CA GLU A 755 -2.58 42.25 -14.95
C GLU A 755 -2.90 43.13 -13.72
N GLY A 756 -3.09 42.50 -12.56
CA GLY A 756 -3.59 43.08 -11.32
C GLY A 756 -2.74 44.22 -10.71
N GLY A 757 -3.36 44.94 -9.78
CA GLY A 757 -2.74 46.01 -8.98
C GLY A 757 -3.36 47.38 -9.23
N ALA A 758 -3.75 48.06 -8.15
CA ALA A 758 -4.44 49.34 -8.15
C ALA A 758 -3.74 50.42 -8.99
N GLY A 759 -4.53 51.09 -9.84
CA GLY A 759 -4.12 52.27 -10.61
C GLY A 759 -4.17 52.02 -12.11
N SER A 760 -4.96 52.78 -12.85
CA SER A 760 -5.15 52.68 -14.31
C SER A 760 -3.91 53.06 -15.12
N ALA A 761 -3.51 52.24 -16.10
CA ALA A 761 -2.48 52.58 -17.09
C ALA A 761 -3.06 52.45 -18.50
N ASN A 762 -2.93 53.51 -19.29
CA ASN A 762 -3.33 53.53 -20.70
C ASN A 762 -2.17 53.08 -21.58
N VAL A 763 -2.38 52.07 -22.42
CA VAL A 763 -1.43 51.72 -23.50
C VAL A 763 -1.93 52.38 -24.79
N THR A 764 -1.20 53.36 -25.30
CA THR A 764 -1.49 54.02 -26.58
C THR A 764 -0.34 53.82 -27.57
N GLY A 765 -0.65 53.34 -28.77
CA GLY A 765 0.28 53.28 -29.91
C GLY A 765 -0.31 53.96 -31.15
N ALA A 766 0.53 54.58 -31.98
CA ALA A 766 0.14 55.24 -33.23
C ALA A 766 0.63 54.46 -34.47
N MET A 767 -0.18 54.45 -35.54
CA MET A 767 0.15 53.81 -36.82
C MET A 767 1.02 54.71 -37.70
N VAL A 768 2.18 54.20 -38.12
CA VAL A 768 2.89 54.75 -39.30
C VAL A 768 3.34 53.59 -40.20
N SER A 769 2.78 53.56 -41.42
CA SER A 769 3.20 52.75 -42.58
C SER A 769 4.04 51.48 -42.29
N GLY A 770 3.36 50.36 -42.03
CA GLY A 770 3.90 49.01 -42.27
C GLY A 770 4.93 48.47 -41.27
N ARG A 771 5.16 49.12 -40.14
CA ARG A 771 5.85 48.54 -38.97
C ARG A 771 5.07 48.90 -37.72
N GLU A 772 4.85 47.90 -36.87
CA GLU A 772 4.30 48.10 -35.54
C GLU A 772 5.43 48.03 -34.51
N VAL A 773 5.41 48.94 -33.55
CA VAL A 773 6.25 48.90 -32.36
C VAL A 773 5.31 49.21 -31.20
N VAL A 774 5.04 48.22 -30.35
CA VAL A 774 4.32 48.41 -29.10
C VAL A 774 5.38 48.36 -27.99
N ALA A 775 5.51 49.44 -27.23
CA ALA A 775 6.27 49.41 -25.98
C ALA A 775 5.30 49.04 -24.87
N ILE A 776 5.56 47.92 -24.20
CA ILE A 776 4.82 47.51 -23.00
C ILE A 776 5.77 47.78 -21.85
N GLY A 777 5.40 48.68 -20.96
CA GLY A 777 6.22 49.05 -19.81
C GLY A 777 5.72 48.37 -18.54
N SER A 778 6.60 47.58 -17.92
CA SER A 778 6.86 47.67 -16.48
C SER A 778 8.38 47.80 -16.31
N THR A 779 8.84 48.15 -15.12
CA THR A 779 10.11 48.82 -14.79
C THR A 779 11.42 48.11 -15.12
N ASP A 780 11.45 47.03 -15.90
CA ASP A 780 12.69 46.53 -16.50
C ASP A 780 12.51 46.07 -17.97
N SER A 781 12.81 47.01 -18.88
CA SER A 781 13.46 46.83 -20.19
C SER A 781 12.98 45.80 -21.23
N GLN A 782 11.85 45.09 -21.10
CA GLN A 782 11.37 44.20 -22.17
C GLN A 782 10.53 44.93 -23.24
N ARG A 783 10.88 44.75 -24.53
CA ARG A 783 10.13 45.31 -25.68
C ARG A 783 9.69 44.20 -26.63
N TYR A 784 8.39 44.01 -26.82
CA TYR A 784 7.85 43.07 -27.80
C TYR A 784 7.65 43.74 -29.17
N ARG A 785 8.07 43.07 -30.26
CA ARG A 785 7.93 43.61 -31.63
C ARG A 785 7.08 42.69 -32.49
N LEU A 786 5.88 43.15 -32.87
CA LEU A 786 5.04 42.45 -33.85
C LEU A 786 5.49 42.78 -35.29
N LYS A 787 5.82 41.76 -36.09
CA LYS A 787 6.28 41.96 -37.48
C LYS A 787 5.41 41.21 -38.49
N LEU A 788 4.50 41.94 -39.14
CA LEU A 788 3.71 41.41 -40.24
C LEU A 788 4.51 41.47 -41.56
N ARG A 789 4.83 40.32 -42.17
CA ARG A 789 5.46 40.28 -43.50
C ARG A 789 4.42 40.24 -44.62
N LYS A 790 4.71 40.90 -45.75
CA LYS A 790 3.92 40.76 -47.00
C LYS A 790 4.05 39.33 -47.55
N SER A 791 2.94 38.73 -47.96
CA SER A 791 2.89 37.40 -48.59
C SER A 791 3.53 37.40 -49.99
N LYS A 792 4.35 36.38 -50.33
CA LYS A 792 4.67 36.06 -51.73
C LYS A 792 3.47 35.40 -52.41
N ARG A 793 3.21 35.74 -53.67
CA ARG A 793 2.21 35.09 -54.51
C ARG A 793 2.66 33.66 -54.81
N LEU A 794 1.79 32.69 -54.53
CA LEU A 794 1.89 31.34 -55.08
C LEU A 794 0.76 31.18 -56.11
N ASP A 795 1.10 30.46 -57.16
CA ASP A 795 0.50 30.47 -58.48
C ASP A 795 -1.03 30.31 -58.52
N GLY A 796 -1.68 31.25 -59.22
CA GLY A 796 -2.95 31.05 -59.93
C GLY A 796 -4.26 30.68 -59.20
N ARG A 797 -4.33 30.23 -57.93
CA ARG A 797 -5.62 29.85 -57.29
C ARG A 797 -5.79 30.36 -55.85
N LYS A 798 -7.04 30.78 -55.54
CA LYS A 798 -7.63 31.40 -54.31
C LYS A 798 -6.68 31.73 -53.13
N LYS A 799 -6.73 33.00 -52.71
CA LYS A 799 -5.89 33.69 -51.70
C LYS A 799 -5.79 32.94 -50.35
N LYS A 800 -4.70 32.22 -50.12
CA LYS A 800 -4.25 31.83 -48.77
C LYS A 800 -3.37 32.94 -48.19
N ARG A 801 -3.66 33.42 -46.98
CA ARG A 801 -2.80 34.37 -46.26
C ARG A 801 -2.25 33.67 -45.03
N ARG A 802 -0.93 33.49 -45.00
CA ARG A 802 -0.21 33.00 -43.83
C ARG A 802 0.17 34.21 -42.98
N PHE A 803 -0.21 34.18 -41.71
CA PHE A 803 0.27 35.14 -40.72
C PHE A 803 1.23 34.39 -39.80
N THR A 804 2.32 35.05 -39.44
CA THR A 804 3.31 34.49 -38.52
C THR A 804 3.47 35.48 -37.38
N MET A 805 3.29 35.01 -36.16
CA MET A 805 3.56 35.78 -34.96
C MET A 805 4.93 35.32 -34.45
N ALA A 806 5.82 36.27 -34.19
CA ALA A 806 7.14 35.98 -33.65
C ALA A 806 7.38 36.95 -32.51
N ALA A 807 7.66 36.42 -31.33
CA ALA A 807 8.19 37.19 -30.21
C ALA A 807 9.72 37.12 -30.26
N THR A 808 10.38 38.21 -29.89
CA THR A 808 11.83 38.21 -29.62
C THR A 808 12.01 39.00 -28.35
N SER A 809 12.45 38.35 -27.27
CA SER A 809 12.95 39.07 -26.11
C SER A 809 14.34 39.62 -26.48
N SER A 810 14.64 40.84 -26.07
CA SER A 810 15.98 41.41 -26.24
C SER A 810 16.64 41.48 -24.88
N ASN A 811 17.25 40.39 -24.44
CA ASN A 811 18.39 40.46 -23.51
C ASN A 811 19.55 39.51 -23.86
N ASP A 812 19.43 38.58 -24.82
CA ASP A 812 20.60 37.86 -25.35
C ASP A 812 20.49 37.37 -26.82
N GLY A 813 19.30 37.42 -27.44
CA GLY A 813 19.12 37.12 -28.86
C GLY A 813 19.20 35.64 -29.24
N SER A 814 19.11 34.70 -28.29
CA SER A 814 19.30 33.26 -28.55
C SER A 814 18.00 32.46 -28.75
N ALA A 815 16.84 32.87 -28.19
CA ALA A 815 15.57 32.14 -28.36
C ALA A 815 14.61 32.78 -29.38
N ARG A 816 14.10 31.99 -30.32
CA ARG A 816 13.06 32.38 -31.29
C ARG A 816 11.90 31.40 -31.25
N ASP A 817 10.90 31.70 -30.43
CA ASP A 817 9.61 31.01 -30.57
C ASP A 817 8.79 31.63 -31.69
N SER A 818 8.41 30.78 -32.66
CA SER A 818 7.57 31.17 -33.78
C SER A 818 6.35 30.27 -33.86
N ALA A 819 5.18 30.84 -33.59
CA ALA A 819 3.90 30.21 -33.88
C ALA A 819 3.42 30.64 -35.28
N SER A 820 3.02 29.67 -36.11
CA SER A 820 2.50 29.96 -37.46
C SER A 820 1.10 29.39 -37.65
N ALA A 821 0.15 30.28 -37.96
CA ALA A 821 -1.23 29.89 -38.25
C ALA A 821 -1.52 30.06 -39.75
N LEU A 822 -2.10 29.02 -40.38
CA LEU A 822 -2.53 29.06 -41.77
C LEU A 822 -4.01 29.47 -41.84
N VAL A 823 -4.29 30.69 -42.30
CA VAL A 823 -5.68 31.12 -42.58
C VAL A 823 -6.01 30.87 -44.05
N ILE A 824 -6.87 29.87 -44.28
CA ILE A 824 -7.46 29.60 -45.60
C ILE A 824 -8.78 30.35 -45.70
N ALA A 825 -8.81 31.47 -46.42
CA ALA A 825 -10.06 32.13 -46.78
C ALA A 825 -10.71 31.38 -47.96
N ARG A 826 -11.96 30.92 -47.80
CA ARG A 826 -12.80 30.51 -48.94
C ARG A 826 -13.56 31.69 -49.52
#